data_AF-A0A7C5KI94-F1
#
_entry.id   AF-A0A7C5KI94-F1
#
_cell.length_a   1.000
_cell.length_b   1.000
_cell.length_c   1.000
_cell.angle_alpha   90.00
_cell.angle_beta   90.00
_cell.angle_gamma   90.00
#
_symmetry.space_group_name_H-M   'P 1'
#
loop_
_entity.id
_entity.type
_entity.pdbx_description
1 polymer ?
#
loop_
_entity_poly.entity_id
_entity_poly.type
_entity_poly.pdbx_seq_one_letter_code
_entity_poly.pdbx_strand_id
1 'polypeptide(L)'
;MKSSRYNLVILLSFFVTITIILFIAFMSSKKDKSVYSGSWLQSGYNQEGTRYSDVNIPLHPKVKWTYNAKGWIIGSPAVKDNFVYVNVLGGELVKLDLNDGKVVWSIGEGGFGSAVINGDKIYAGMVGKYGLSSVDLQNGYVYFSNPLWIGIRSSPVVDNDMVFITSLDGNIYSFNSTTGKKIWSRFLGEHEMATPSVSSGRVVVGSEEKILYCLSEKNGMILWKLRLSNIIRAAPTIFDNKIYVGDFSGNFYCIDLKYGKILWDYKTGYAILNSAAVSPDGNIYFPSCDGYVYALNPSGKLLWKFKTNSYPSSSVTAAKDSVLFGTYEGGIYALNMANGNVIWRLYAGGPIRTNVVPLNNMVITGSDDGKVYAFTDDGTLPADKKVVAYTEDKVVSAQLEGNSVIVPSENIKCSDKVDVLIFGGSISALTVAKQIKDLGKSVMIIDSAPFLGGKFTQGLSPLLFSELSDNFRDFIKRIQDKYYKKVSNNKYVDTEILKFALDKFARENKIPVLFHSYPLGVFDKDGYKYTLFISKGGHQIIRSKIVIDSSNNSLLLGTVNPSILNFNRAVLNFSVISSNYNNTNSAFNNQKILSFSLEKPIENSSEYIKAEEYLRNMYSNYILSNHSFVPGVSPISLVLKRLNNNFEEIQDGEFLLPDNPYTPESVVDKIVSSLDSVKTGEPEDTFFVKEEKIPVVGKYDVVVVGGGPSGFAASIMAARKGMKVALVEQYPFFGGMGTAGGVSYFEPGSVGVIFNEVRARLYGSKDLPNVGRLFDTEVAKSIYQNMVYNEKNITVYFDSFALMPVMESNKVLGVVIKRPFDSVAILGKRVIDATGDGDIAAKAGVKYVFGRTWDHKIMPLTTMFTMYPTGPKREKGVWVLSNGKVLVNETRVYANPLNIDKFSNAEMIGREEMWDDFSKIQRNYDYRILSSGPQIGVRESRHFLGEYTLQEKDIIVGRHFYDGIALCFYGVDIHNPYGGNGGFQLPIIPYEIPLRTLIPQGVDNLIIVGRTISAQPLAMASFRVQSTMMSVGEAGGLLAAESIKSNVPVKDVNGAKIKDILRSMGVYLP
;
A
#
# COMPACT_ATOMS: atom_id res chain seq x y z
N MET A 1 65.19 -30.21 -52.53
CA MET A 1 64.00 -29.35 -52.80
C MET A 1 62.74 -29.67 -51.99
N LYS A 2 62.74 -30.58 -50.99
CA LYS A 2 61.55 -30.83 -50.15
C LYS A 2 61.62 -30.24 -48.72
N SER A 3 62.78 -29.83 -48.21
CA SER A 3 62.90 -29.24 -46.86
C SER A 3 62.73 -27.71 -46.80
N SER A 4 62.97 -26.96 -47.88
CA SER A 4 62.87 -25.49 -47.83
C SER A 4 61.44 -24.95 -47.93
N ARG A 5 60.49 -25.73 -48.50
CA ARG A 5 59.08 -25.33 -48.57
C ARG A 5 58.34 -25.48 -47.25
N TYR A 6 58.69 -26.48 -46.42
CA TYR A 6 58.09 -26.66 -45.10
C TYR A 6 58.53 -25.59 -44.11
N ASN A 7 59.81 -25.21 -44.11
CA ASN A 7 60.30 -24.13 -43.25
C ASN A 7 59.74 -22.76 -43.64
N LEU A 8 59.48 -22.52 -44.92
CA LEU A 8 58.87 -21.27 -45.39
C LEU A 8 57.39 -21.15 -44.97
N VAL A 9 56.63 -22.25 -45.03
CA VAL A 9 55.22 -22.28 -44.60
C VAL A 9 55.09 -22.14 -43.08
N ILE A 10 56.00 -22.73 -42.30
CA ILE A 10 56.03 -22.56 -40.84
C ILE A 10 56.44 -21.13 -40.48
N LEU A 11 57.42 -20.52 -41.15
CA LEU A 11 57.79 -19.12 -40.92
C LEU A 11 56.66 -18.15 -41.27
N LEU A 12 55.96 -18.38 -42.39
CA LEU A 12 54.79 -17.56 -42.78
C LEU A 12 53.61 -17.75 -41.83
N SER A 13 53.34 -18.97 -41.39
CA SER A 13 52.32 -19.25 -40.36
C SER A 13 52.65 -18.55 -39.04
N PHE A 14 53.92 -18.57 -38.62
CA PHE A 14 54.37 -17.93 -37.40
C PHE A 14 54.29 -16.39 -37.50
N PHE A 15 54.67 -15.81 -38.64
CA PHE A 15 54.55 -14.36 -38.88
C PHE A 15 53.09 -13.91 -38.98
N VAL A 16 52.23 -14.67 -39.66
CA VAL A 16 50.79 -14.34 -39.74
C VAL A 16 50.14 -14.46 -38.37
N THR A 17 50.49 -15.47 -37.58
CA THR A 17 49.96 -15.64 -36.22
C THR A 17 50.44 -14.53 -35.28
N ILE A 18 51.72 -14.15 -35.32
CA ILE A 18 52.25 -13.01 -34.54
C ILE A 18 51.62 -11.69 -35.00
N THR A 19 51.41 -11.50 -36.30
CA THR A 19 50.77 -10.29 -36.83
C THR A 19 49.30 -10.23 -36.43
N ILE A 20 48.57 -11.36 -36.43
CA ILE A 20 47.20 -11.44 -35.94
C ILE A 20 47.15 -11.21 -34.42
N ILE A 21 48.08 -11.75 -33.64
CA ILE A 21 48.15 -11.52 -32.19
C ILE A 21 48.49 -10.06 -31.89
N LEU A 22 49.44 -9.46 -32.61
CA LEU A 22 49.78 -8.03 -32.49
C LEU A 22 48.64 -7.14 -32.98
N PHE A 23 47.91 -7.53 -34.02
CA PHE A 23 46.75 -6.79 -34.53
C PHE A 23 45.54 -6.93 -33.60
N ILE A 24 45.31 -8.09 -32.98
CA ILE A 24 44.31 -8.30 -31.93
C ILE A 24 44.73 -7.53 -30.67
N ALA A 25 46.01 -7.50 -30.30
CA ALA A 25 46.51 -6.69 -29.17
C ALA A 25 46.42 -5.19 -29.46
N PHE A 26 46.61 -4.75 -30.71
CA PHE A 26 46.46 -3.37 -31.16
C PHE A 26 44.98 -2.94 -31.31
N MET A 27 44.10 -3.87 -31.69
CA MET A 27 42.64 -3.67 -31.69
C MET A 27 42.09 -3.72 -30.26
N SER A 28 42.68 -4.51 -29.37
CA SER A 28 42.33 -4.57 -27.94
C SER A 28 42.88 -3.37 -27.15
N SER A 29 43.97 -2.74 -27.61
CA SER A 29 44.49 -1.48 -27.07
C SER A 29 43.73 -0.25 -27.60
N LYS A 30 42.95 -0.40 -28.69
CA LYS A 30 41.82 0.46 -29.03
C LYS A 30 40.54 0.03 -28.30
N LYS A 31 40.61 -0.20 -26.99
CA LYS A 31 39.43 0.09 -26.16
C LYS A 31 39.32 1.60 -26.16
N ASP A 32 38.26 2.13 -26.76
CA ASP A 32 37.93 3.55 -26.69
C ASP A 32 38.20 4.05 -25.28
N LYS A 33 39.19 4.95 -25.13
CA LYS A 33 39.31 5.73 -23.91
C LYS A 33 37.94 6.37 -23.74
N SER A 34 37.25 6.02 -22.64
CA SER A 34 35.96 6.63 -22.33
C SER A 34 36.10 8.14 -22.47
N VAL A 35 35.21 8.73 -23.28
CA VAL A 35 35.09 10.18 -23.43
C VAL A 35 34.72 10.82 -22.08
N TYR A 36 34.14 10.04 -21.17
CA TYR A 36 33.86 10.38 -19.78
C TYR A 36 35.11 10.14 -18.93
N SER A 37 35.80 11.22 -18.55
CA SER A 37 36.97 11.20 -17.68
C SER A 37 36.61 11.66 -16.26
N GLY A 38 37.30 11.11 -15.25
CA GLY A 38 37.07 11.41 -13.83
C GLY A 38 36.88 10.15 -12.99
N SER A 39 37.23 10.21 -11.71
CA SER A 39 37.01 9.14 -10.75
C SER A 39 36.31 9.67 -9.50
N TRP A 40 35.50 8.83 -8.89
CA TRP A 40 34.81 9.08 -7.62
C TRP A 40 35.02 7.87 -6.72
N LEU A 41 36.16 7.84 -6.04
CA LEU A 41 36.66 6.60 -5.43
C LEU A 41 36.01 6.29 -4.07
N GLN A 42 35.50 7.29 -3.36
CA GLN A 42 34.89 7.10 -2.04
C GLN A 42 33.76 8.08 -1.75
N SER A 43 32.99 7.77 -0.70
CA SER A 43 31.97 8.68 -0.19
C SER A 43 32.60 10.03 0.12
N GLY A 44 32.02 11.10 -0.41
CA GLY A 44 32.59 12.43 -0.22
C GLY A 44 33.71 12.83 -1.19
N TYR A 45 33.93 12.06 -2.27
CA TYR A 45 35.02 12.20 -3.26
C TYR A 45 36.39 11.74 -2.74
N ASN A 46 36.78 12.21 -1.55
CA ASN A 46 38.03 11.90 -0.87
C ASN A 46 37.79 11.64 0.63
N GLN A 47 38.86 11.30 1.36
CA GLN A 47 38.79 10.94 2.78
C GLN A 47 38.40 12.12 3.67
N GLU A 48 38.63 13.33 3.19
CA GLU A 48 38.25 14.60 3.81
C GLU A 48 36.77 14.92 3.63
N GLY A 49 36.10 14.30 2.66
CA GLY A 49 34.71 14.57 2.34
C GLY A 49 34.49 15.90 1.61
N THR A 50 35.45 16.43 0.86
CA THR A 50 35.29 17.76 0.23
C THR A 50 34.17 17.80 -0.81
N ARG A 51 33.82 16.65 -1.41
CA ARG A 51 32.78 16.51 -2.45
C ARG A 51 32.97 17.45 -3.63
N TYR A 52 34.21 17.83 -3.91
CA TYR A 52 34.58 18.67 -5.04
C TYR A 52 35.34 17.87 -6.09
N SER A 53 34.92 17.96 -7.35
CA SER A 53 35.62 17.40 -8.50
C SER A 53 35.86 18.49 -9.55
N ASP A 54 37.03 18.49 -10.19
CA ASP A 54 37.40 19.49 -11.20
C ASP A 54 36.96 19.07 -12.63
N VAL A 55 35.78 18.47 -12.74
CA VAL A 55 35.24 17.96 -14.01
C VAL A 55 34.06 18.81 -14.48
N ASN A 56 33.87 18.87 -15.81
CA ASN A 56 32.68 19.52 -16.36
C ASN A 56 31.46 18.60 -16.23
N ILE A 57 30.28 19.20 -16.09
CA ILE A 57 29.00 18.50 -16.15
C ILE A 57 28.38 18.63 -17.54
N PRO A 58 27.45 17.72 -17.94
CA PRO A 58 26.62 17.93 -19.12
C PRO A 58 25.76 19.21 -18.97
N LEU A 59 25.51 19.93 -20.06
CA LEU A 59 24.72 21.18 -20.06
C LEU A 59 23.23 20.94 -20.38
N HIS A 60 22.94 19.91 -21.15
CA HIS A 60 21.60 19.49 -21.57
C HIS A 60 21.42 17.98 -21.34
N PRO A 61 21.59 17.50 -20.09
CA PRO A 61 21.63 16.09 -19.80
C PRO A 61 20.31 15.39 -20.13
N LYS A 62 20.44 14.21 -20.73
CA LYS A 62 19.37 13.28 -21.06
C LYS A 62 19.78 11.89 -20.60
N VAL A 63 18.81 10.99 -20.41
CA VAL A 63 19.12 9.63 -19.95
C VAL A 63 19.92 8.91 -21.03
N LYS A 64 21.14 8.49 -20.68
CA LYS A 64 21.95 7.64 -21.54
C LYS A 64 21.59 6.18 -21.33
N TRP A 65 21.55 5.74 -20.08
CA TRP A 65 21.15 4.41 -19.69
C TRP A 65 20.59 4.40 -18.27
N THR A 66 19.85 3.33 -17.95
CA THR A 66 19.40 3.03 -16.58
C THR A 66 19.68 1.57 -16.26
N TYR A 67 20.15 1.29 -15.04
CA TYR A 67 20.22 -0.05 -14.50
C TYR A 67 19.08 -0.27 -13.50
N ASN A 68 18.31 -1.35 -13.66
CA ASN A 68 17.23 -1.72 -12.74
C ASN A 68 17.76 -2.73 -11.71
N ALA A 69 17.91 -2.29 -10.47
CA ALA A 69 18.33 -3.13 -9.36
C ALA A 69 17.12 -3.83 -8.71
N LYS A 70 17.41 -4.86 -7.91
CA LYS A 70 16.39 -5.62 -7.15
C LYS A 70 16.08 -5.01 -5.77
N GLY A 71 16.41 -3.74 -5.56
CA GLY A 71 16.25 -3.02 -4.29
C GLY A 71 16.56 -1.53 -4.47
N TRP A 72 16.46 -0.75 -3.39
CA TRP A 72 16.75 0.70 -3.49
C TRP A 72 18.23 0.98 -3.58
N ILE A 73 18.55 2.09 -4.23
CA ILE A 73 19.92 2.59 -4.31
C ILE A 73 20.11 3.67 -3.24
N ILE A 74 20.65 3.26 -2.09
CA ILE A 74 20.98 4.18 -0.98
C ILE A 74 22.48 4.50 -0.94
N GLY A 75 23.33 3.55 -1.32
CA GLY A 75 24.77 3.77 -1.45
C GLY A 75 25.06 4.67 -2.66
N SER A 76 25.89 5.70 -2.48
CA SER A 76 26.31 6.55 -3.60
C SER A 76 27.19 5.77 -4.57
N PRO A 77 27.04 5.96 -5.88
CA PRO A 77 27.89 5.33 -6.87
C PRO A 77 29.37 5.68 -6.64
N ALA A 78 30.24 4.66 -6.62
CA ALA A 78 31.68 4.85 -6.75
C ALA A 78 32.09 4.58 -8.20
N VAL A 79 33.00 5.38 -8.75
CA VAL A 79 33.38 5.32 -10.16
C VAL A 79 34.89 5.28 -10.27
N LYS A 80 35.42 4.29 -10.98
CA LYS A 80 36.83 4.21 -11.34
C LYS A 80 36.96 3.67 -12.76
N ASP A 81 37.77 4.35 -13.56
CA ASP A 81 37.98 4.03 -14.96
C ASP A 81 36.64 3.96 -15.72
N ASN A 82 36.32 2.83 -16.35
CA ASN A 82 35.06 2.61 -17.08
C ASN A 82 33.99 1.86 -16.26
N PHE A 83 34.07 1.86 -14.93
CA PHE A 83 33.17 1.06 -14.10
C PHE A 83 32.51 1.85 -12.97
N VAL A 84 31.25 1.53 -12.72
CA VAL A 84 30.42 2.08 -11.64
C VAL A 84 30.13 0.97 -10.64
N TYR A 85 30.27 1.26 -9.36
CA TYR A 85 30.08 0.34 -8.26
C TYR A 85 29.00 0.86 -7.34
N VAL A 86 27.97 0.05 -7.11
CA VAL A 86 26.77 0.48 -6.37
C VAL A 86 26.35 -0.59 -5.38
N ASN A 87 26.14 -0.18 -4.13
CA ASN A 87 25.50 -1.00 -3.13
C ASN A 87 23.98 -0.85 -3.24
N VAL A 88 23.29 -1.99 -3.44
CA VAL A 88 21.83 -2.07 -3.51
C VAL A 88 21.32 -2.61 -2.17
N LEU A 89 20.46 -1.84 -1.49
CA LEU A 89 19.89 -2.28 -0.22
C LEU A 89 18.96 -3.49 -0.43
N GLY A 90 19.19 -4.58 0.29
CA GLY A 90 18.45 -5.84 0.13
C GLY A 90 18.75 -6.57 -1.19
N GLY A 91 19.71 -6.05 -1.97
CA GLY A 91 20.21 -6.63 -3.22
C GLY A 91 21.67 -7.02 -3.09
N GLU A 92 22.50 -6.63 -4.05
CA GLU A 92 23.92 -7.03 -4.16
C GLU A 92 24.84 -5.79 -4.24
N LEU A 93 26.15 -5.96 -4.01
CA LEU A 93 27.15 -5.02 -4.52
C LEU A 93 27.32 -5.30 -6.01
N VAL A 94 27.05 -4.31 -6.86
CA VAL A 94 27.03 -4.48 -8.31
C VAL A 94 28.14 -3.64 -8.97
N LYS A 95 28.85 -4.25 -9.92
CA LYS A 95 29.73 -3.56 -10.86
C LYS A 95 29.04 -3.44 -12.22
N LEU A 96 28.94 -2.21 -12.72
CA LEU A 96 28.34 -1.86 -14.00
C LEU A 96 29.39 -1.29 -14.96
N ASP A 97 29.25 -1.55 -16.25
CA ASP A 97 29.97 -0.82 -17.29
C ASP A 97 29.43 0.62 -17.39
N LEU A 98 30.33 1.61 -17.38
CA LEU A 98 29.97 3.02 -17.40
C LEU A 98 29.28 3.44 -18.71
N ASN A 99 29.55 2.75 -19.81
CA ASN A 99 29.07 3.16 -21.13
C ASN A 99 27.62 2.80 -21.38
N ASP A 100 27.19 1.62 -20.91
CA ASP A 100 25.87 1.07 -21.20
C ASP A 100 25.09 0.57 -19.97
N GLY A 101 25.68 0.64 -18.77
CA GLY A 101 25.04 0.24 -17.53
C GLY A 101 24.84 -1.27 -17.38
N LYS A 102 25.49 -2.10 -18.21
CA LYS A 102 25.39 -3.56 -18.08
C LYS A 102 26.16 -4.07 -16.87
N VAL A 103 25.59 -5.06 -16.22
CA VAL A 103 26.23 -5.77 -15.11
C VAL A 103 27.45 -6.52 -15.63
N VAL A 104 28.61 -6.23 -15.02
CA VAL A 104 29.84 -6.98 -15.23
C VAL A 104 29.90 -8.14 -14.25
N TRP A 105 29.64 -7.86 -12.98
CA TRP A 105 29.44 -8.85 -11.93
C TRP A 105 28.64 -8.25 -10.77
N SER A 106 28.08 -9.11 -9.92
CA SER A 106 27.45 -8.74 -8.67
C SER A 106 27.78 -9.76 -7.56
N ILE A 107 27.79 -9.33 -6.30
CA ILE A 107 28.10 -10.21 -5.17
C ILE A 107 27.36 -9.86 -3.88
N GLY A 108 26.96 -10.92 -3.17
CA GLY A 108 26.56 -10.90 -1.76
C GLY A 108 25.30 -10.12 -1.47
N GLU A 109 25.08 -9.80 -0.19
CA GLU A 109 23.95 -8.97 0.26
C GLU A 109 24.45 -7.53 0.47
N GLY A 110 24.07 -6.64 -0.44
CA GLY A 110 24.45 -5.22 -0.44
C GLY A 110 23.97 -4.48 0.81
N GLY A 111 24.71 -3.45 1.22
CA GLY A 111 24.43 -2.66 2.43
C GLY A 111 24.01 -1.21 2.17
N PHE A 112 23.89 -0.44 3.25
CA PHE A 112 23.40 0.94 3.22
C PHE A 112 24.45 1.95 2.72
N GLY A 113 25.72 1.75 3.05
CA GLY A 113 26.81 2.70 2.77
C GLY A 113 27.33 2.64 1.33
N SER A 114 27.99 3.70 0.87
CA SER A 114 28.67 3.74 -0.43
C SER A 114 29.94 2.88 -0.38
N ALA A 115 30.26 2.19 -1.48
CA ALA A 115 31.53 1.46 -1.58
C ALA A 115 32.71 2.44 -1.72
N VAL A 116 33.90 2.01 -1.30
CA VAL A 116 35.17 2.74 -1.51
C VAL A 116 36.13 1.88 -2.32
N ILE A 117 36.84 2.51 -3.25
CA ILE A 117 37.82 1.88 -4.13
C ILE A 117 39.21 2.37 -3.74
N ASN A 118 40.11 1.44 -3.39
CA ASN A 118 41.52 1.73 -3.19
C ASN A 118 42.37 0.67 -3.92
N GLY A 119 43.21 1.11 -4.86
CA GLY A 119 43.98 0.20 -5.70
C GLY A 119 43.08 -0.73 -6.53
N ASP A 120 43.29 -2.03 -6.39
CA ASP A 120 42.55 -3.14 -7.00
C ASP A 120 41.46 -3.72 -6.08
N LYS A 121 41.15 -3.04 -4.98
CA LYS A 121 40.17 -3.48 -3.97
C LYS A 121 39.01 -2.51 -3.82
N ILE A 122 37.85 -3.08 -3.53
CA ILE A 122 36.65 -2.38 -3.09
C ILE A 122 36.42 -2.74 -1.62
N TYR A 123 36.04 -1.77 -0.80
CA TYR A 123 35.56 -2.00 0.56
C TYR A 123 34.12 -1.55 0.66
N ALA A 124 33.27 -2.39 1.23
CA ALA A 124 31.85 -2.13 1.38
C ALA A 124 31.34 -2.68 2.71
N GLY A 125 30.42 -1.93 3.33
CA GLY A 125 29.57 -2.49 4.38
C GLY A 125 28.47 -3.33 3.73
N MET A 126 28.44 -4.62 4.05
CA MET A 126 27.50 -5.62 3.55
C MET A 126 26.68 -6.20 4.71
N VAL A 127 25.46 -6.63 4.43
CA VAL A 127 24.53 -7.12 5.46
C VAL A 127 24.84 -8.58 5.83
N GLY A 128 24.44 -9.00 7.03
CA GLY A 128 24.54 -10.39 7.47
C GLY A 128 25.97 -10.80 7.82
N LYS A 129 26.40 -11.96 7.32
CA LYS A 129 27.71 -12.57 7.66
C LYS A 129 28.93 -11.81 7.12
N TYR A 130 28.73 -10.82 6.25
CA TYR A 130 29.79 -10.16 5.48
C TYR A 130 30.38 -8.94 6.21
N GLY A 131 29.57 -8.13 6.90
CA GLY A 131 30.05 -6.96 7.66
C GLY A 131 30.88 -6.00 6.80
N LEU A 132 32.08 -5.61 7.23
CA LEU A 132 33.03 -4.90 6.35
C LEU A 132 33.78 -5.92 5.49
N SER A 133 33.55 -5.89 4.19
CA SER A 133 34.18 -6.80 3.22
C SER A 133 35.15 -6.08 2.31
N SER A 134 36.26 -6.76 1.96
CA SER A 134 37.15 -6.36 0.88
C SER A 134 36.94 -7.28 -0.32
N VAL A 135 36.75 -6.69 -1.49
CA VAL A 135 36.35 -7.37 -2.73
C VAL A 135 37.32 -6.99 -3.85
N ASP A 136 37.70 -7.96 -4.66
CA ASP A 136 38.50 -7.75 -5.86
C ASP A 136 37.73 -6.94 -6.91
N LEU A 137 38.37 -5.88 -7.39
CA LEU A 137 37.80 -4.93 -8.34
C LEU A 137 37.51 -5.58 -9.72
N GLN A 138 38.25 -6.62 -10.10
CA GLN A 138 38.14 -7.25 -11.42
C GLN A 138 37.03 -8.30 -11.45
N ASN A 139 37.05 -9.25 -10.52
CA ASN A 139 36.24 -10.47 -10.58
C ASN A 139 35.24 -10.65 -9.42
N GLY A 140 35.20 -9.72 -8.46
CA GLY A 140 34.26 -9.79 -7.33
C GLY A 140 34.67 -10.79 -6.25
N TYR A 141 35.89 -11.34 -6.27
CA TYR A 141 36.38 -12.25 -5.23
C TYR A 141 36.51 -11.54 -3.87
N VAL A 142 35.95 -12.11 -2.81
CA VAL A 142 36.06 -11.54 -1.46
C VAL A 142 37.40 -11.94 -0.83
N TYR A 143 38.29 -10.98 -0.61
CA TYR A 143 39.59 -11.21 0.06
C TYR A 143 39.42 -11.51 1.55
N PHE A 144 38.61 -10.71 2.24
CA PHE A 144 38.29 -10.90 3.64
C PHE A 144 36.93 -10.27 3.99
N SER A 145 36.39 -10.68 5.13
CA SER A 145 35.17 -10.11 5.70
C SER A 145 35.32 -10.02 7.22
N ASN A 146 34.94 -8.87 7.78
CA ASN A 146 34.93 -8.61 9.21
C ASN A 146 33.47 -8.51 9.67
N PRO A 147 32.88 -9.57 10.26
CA PRO A 147 31.47 -9.56 10.63
C PRO A 147 31.21 -8.57 11.78
N LEU A 148 30.34 -7.60 11.51
CA LEU A 148 29.86 -6.59 12.47
C LEU A 148 28.35 -6.79 12.64
N TRP A 149 27.99 -7.68 13.58
CA TRP A 149 26.68 -8.38 13.66
C TRP A 149 25.44 -7.51 13.89
N ILE A 150 25.61 -6.26 14.33
CA ILE A 150 24.49 -5.32 14.58
C ILE A 150 24.19 -4.46 13.34
N GLY A 151 25.06 -4.49 12.31
CA GLY A 151 24.87 -3.83 11.02
C GLY A 151 25.68 -2.54 10.84
N ILE A 152 25.91 -2.16 9.59
CA ILE A 152 26.73 -1.00 9.18
C ILE A 152 25.87 -0.07 8.32
N ARG A 153 25.73 1.19 8.75
CA ARG A 153 25.05 2.24 7.96
C ARG A 153 26.00 3.24 7.29
N SER A 154 27.16 3.50 7.89
CA SER A 154 28.14 4.43 7.33
C SER A 154 28.81 3.89 6.07
N SER A 155 29.33 4.79 5.22
CA SER A 155 30.25 4.40 4.16
C SER A 155 31.66 4.16 4.76
N PRO A 156 32.40 3.11 4.37
CA PRO A 156 33.82 3.02 4.67
C PRO A 156 34.61 4.19 4.05
N VAL A 157 35.64 4.66 4.77
CA VAL A 157 36.60 5.66 4.29
C VAL A 157 38.00 5.08 4.36
N VAL A 158 38.81 5.34 3.33
CA VAL A 158 40.18 4.82 3.24
C VAL A 158 41.16 5.96 3.23
N ASP A 159 42.14 5.90 4.12
CA ASP A 159 43.32 6.75 4.10
C ASP A 159 44.58 5.87 4.22
N ASN A 160 45.44 5.93 3.22
CA ASN A 160 46.63 5.09 3.09
C ASN A 160 46.29 3.58 3.26
N ASP A 161 46.91 2.92 4.25
CA ASP A 161 46.74 1.50 4.54
C ASP A 161 45.62 1.20 5.55
N MET A 162 44.75 2.16 5.83
CA MET A 162 43.71 2.05 6.87
C MET A 162 42.31 2.27 6.32
N VAL A 163 41.37 1.44 6.76
CA VAL A 163 39.94 1.53 6.46
C VAL A 163 39.18 1.86 7.73
N PHE A 164 38.43 2.97 7.73
CA PHE A 164 37.63 3.44 8.85
C PHE A 164 36.14 3.23 8.59
N ILE A 165 35.41 2.72 9.58
CA ILE A 165 33.97 2.51 9.47
C ILE A 165 33.29 2.54 10.84
N THR A 166 32.03 2.98 10.88
CA THR A 166 31.21 2.96 12.10
C THR A 166 30.16 1.84 12.04
N SER A 167 29.86 1.28 13.20
CA SER A 167 28.94 0.16 13.37
C SER A 167 27.77 0.59 14.27
N LEU A 168 26.62 -0.06 14.08
CA LEU A 168 25.46 0.15 14.95
C LEU A 168 25.65 -0.41 16.37
N ASP A 169 26.76 -1.10 16.63
CA ASP A 169 27.20 -1.47 17.99
C ASP A 169 27.82 -0.30 18.79
N GLY A 170 27.86 0.90 18.21
CA GLY A 170 28.40 2.08 18.87
C GLY A 170 29.91 2.29 18.75
N ASN A 171 30.60 1.44 17.98
CA ASN A 171 32.03 1.54 17.76
C ASN A 171 32.36 2.15 16.39
N ILE A 172 33.47 2.89 16.38
CA ILE A 172 34.28 3.12 15.18
C ILE A 172 35.44 2.12 15.14
N TYR A 173 35.69 1.56 13.97
CA TYR A 173 36.73 0.59 13.72
C TYR A 173 37.75 1.12 12.70
N SER A 174 39.01 0.71 12.89
CA SER A 174 40.06 0.83 11.88
C SER A 174 40.62 -0.55 11.55
N PHE A 175 40.73 -0.86 10.25
CA PHE A 175 41.29 -2.10 9.73
C PHE A 175 42.43 -1.82 8.78
N ASN A 176 43.41 -2.72 8.72
CA ASN A 176 44.43 -2.67 7.68
C ASN A 176 43.80 -3.01 6.33
N SER A 177 43.95 -2.15 5.33
CA SER A 177 43.34 -2.28 4.01
C SER A 177 43.79 -3.55 3.29
N THR A 178 45.04 -3.96 3.46
CA THR A 178 45.59 -5.14 2.79
C THR A 178 45.13 -6.45 3.42
N THR A 179 45.25 -6.58 4.74
CA THR A 179 45.07 -7.84 5.47
C THR A 179 43.69 -8.01 6.10
N GLY A 180 42.93 -6.93 6.25
CA GLY A 180 41.66 -6.92 6.95
C GLY A 180 41.76 -7.05 8.47
N LYS A 181 42.98 -7.10 9.03
CA LYS A 181 43.18 -7.16 10.47
C LYS A 181 42.80 -5.85 11.13
N LYS A 182 42.01 -5.93 12.21
CA LYS A 182 41.66 -4.77 13.04
C LYS A 182 42.94 -4.15 13.62
N ILE A 183 43.13 -2.86 13.37
CA ILE A 183 44.22 -2.06 13.96
C ILE A 183 43.78 -1.55 15.32
N TRP A 184 42.61 -0.92 15.38
CA TRP A 184 42.00 -0.45 16.62
C TRP A 184 40.47 -0.40 16.51
N SER A 185 39.79 -0.36 17.65
CA SER A 185 38.36 -0.06 17.77
C SER A 185 38.12 0.87 18.96
N ARG A 186 37.12 1.74 18.86
CA ARG A 186 36.76 2.67 19.92
C ARG A 186 35.24 2.76 20.05
N PHE A 187 34.73 2.47 21.24
CA PHE A 187 33.33 2.66 21.58
C PHE A 187 33.07 4.16 21.85
N LEU A 188 32.09 4.73 21.15
CA LEU A 188 31.74 6.16 21.25
C LEU A 188 30.32 6.41 21.77
N GLY A 189 29.48 5.38 21.95
CA GLY A 189 28.13 5.46 22.53
C GLY A 189 27.16 4.48 21.85
N GLU A 190 26.01 4.16 22.47
CA GLU A 190 25.04 3.16 21.95
C GLU A 190 24.13 3.68 20.81
N HIS A 191 24.63 4.60 19.98
CA HIS A 191 23.82 5.34 19.01
C HIS A 191 24.45 5.36 17.61
N GLU A 192 23.64 5.68 16.60
CA GLU A 192 24.10 5.76 15.22
C GLU A 192 25.17 6.87 15.06
N MET A 193 26.11 6.62 14.15
CA MET A 193 27.24 7.50 13.89
C MET A 193 27.26 7.86 12.41
N ALA A 194 27.67 9.09 12.11
CA ALA A 194 27.84 9.54 10.73
C ALA A 194 29.02 8.83 10.05
N THR A 195 29.09 8.93 8.72
CA THR A 195 30.30 8.52 7.99
C THR A 195 31.51 9.34 8.48
N PRO A 196 32.65 8.72 8.80
CA PRO A 196 33.82 9.44 9.32
C PRO A 196 34.53 10.23 8.22
N SER A 197 35.32 11.24 8.59
CA SER A 197 36.22 11.97 7.69
C SER A 197 37.63 12.01 8.27
N VAL A 198 38.64 11.87 7.43
CA VAL A 198 40.04 11.68 7.83
C VAL A 198 40.93 12.72 7.18
N SER A 199 41.78 13.38 7.98
CA SER A 199 42.85 14.26 7.48
C SER A 199 43.86 14.51 8.58
N SER A 200 45.13 14.73 8.19
CA SER A 200 46.18 15.23 9.09
C SER A 200 46.34 14.41 10.38
N GLY A 201 46.26 13.07 10.30
CA GLY A 201 46.39 12.19 11.46
C GLY A 201 45.16 12.12 12.35
N ARG A 202 44.00 12.61 11.88
CA ARG A 202 42.77 12.75 12.67
C ARG A 202 41.56 12.17 11.94
N VAL A 203 40.69 11.51 12.71
CA VAL A 203 39.40 10.96 12.27
C VAL A 203 38.29 11.73 12.97
N VAL A 204 37.36 12.32 12.23
CA VAL A 204 36.25 13.12 12.75
C VAL A 204 34.93 12.40 12.47
N VAL A 205 34.06 12.29 13.47
CA VAL A 205 32.78 11.59 13.36
C VAL A 205 31.68 12.25 14.21
N GLY A 206 30.51 12.44 13.60
CA GLY A 206 29.30 12.92 14.27
C GLY A 206 28.48 11.78 14.87
N SER A 207 27.76 12.06 15.95
CA SER A 207 26.91 11.09 16.66
C SER A 207 25.51 11.66 16.91
N GLU A 208 24.52 10.76 17.02
CA GLU A 208 23.18 11.12 17.50
C GLU A 208 23.15 11.56 18.98
N GLU A 209 24.22 11.34 19.75
CA GLU A 209 24.34 11.90 21.11
C GLU A 209 24.61 13.41 21.14
N LYS A 210 24.56 14.07 19.98
CA LYS A 210 24.87 15.50 19.77
C LYS A 210 26.36 15.81 19.96
N ILE A 211 27.23 14.81 19.82
CA ILE A 211 28.68 14.95 20.04
C ILE A 211 29.42 14.76 18.72
N LEU A 212 30.31 15.69 18.40
CA LEU A 212 31.33 15.56 17.38
C LEU A 212 32.63 15.08 18.03
N TYR A 213 33.14 13.94 17.58
CA TYR A 213 34.38 13.34 18.07
C TYR A 213 35.52 13.60 17.10
N CYS A 214 36.71 13.85 17.63
CA CYS A 214 37.96 13.78 16.88
C CYS A 214 38.89 12.77 17.55
N LEU A 215 39.35 11.79 16.77
CA LEU A 215 40.21 10.71 17.20
C LEU A 215 41.56 10.78 16.49
N SER A 216 42.60 10.23 17.10
CA SER A 216 43.86 9.97 16.42
C SER A 216 43.67 8.83 15.44
N GLU A 217 44.06 9.06 14.20
CA GLU A 217 44.02 8.07 13.12
C GLU A 217 44.86 6.83 13.44
N LYS A 218 46.00 7.02 14.13
CA LYS A 218 46.97 5.95 14.43
C LYS A 218 46.46 4.93 15.44
N ASN A 219 45.70 5.35 16.46
CA ASN A 219 45.37 4.50 17.61
C ASN A 219 43.95 4.66 18.16
N GLY A 220 43.10 5.47 17.51
CA GLY A 220 41.73 5.71 17.91
C GLY A 220 41.58 6.45 19.25
N MET A 221 42.63 7.12 19.77
CA MET A 221 42.50 7.94 20.98
C MET A 221 41.66 9.19 20.70
N ILE A 222 40.64 9.44 21.52
CA ILE A 222 39.86 10.68 21.46
C ILE A 222 40.80 11.84 21.80
N LEU A 223 41.02 12.72 20.83
CA LEU A 223 41.83 13.93 20.95
C LEU A 223 41.00 15.07 21.55
N TRP A 224 39.74 15.19 21.11
CA TRP A 224 38.76 16.09 21.69
C TRP A 224 37.33 15.61 21.36
N LYS A 225 36.36 16.11 22.13
CA LYS A 225 34.92 15.96 21.87
C LYS A 225 34.22 17.30 22.03
N LEU A 226 33.26 17.59 21.16
CA LEU A 226 32.50 18.83 21.19
C LEU A 226 31.00 18.49 21.16
N ARG A 227 30.25 18.99 22.15
CA ARG A 227 28.78 18.84 22.17
C ARG A 227 28.14 19.99 21.38
N LEU A 228 27.39 19.65 20.34
CA LEU A 228 26.61 20.57 19.53
C LEU A 228 25.14 20.61 20.00
N SER A 229 24.32 21.45 19.36
CA SER A 229 22.95 21.67 19.79
C SER A 229 22.04 20.44 19.59
N ASN A 230 22.34 19.59 18.59
CA ASN A 230 21.52 18.43 18.28
C ASN A 230 22.29 17.30 17.58
N ILE A 231 21.55 16.22 17.26
CA ILE A 231 22.00 15.02 16.54
C ILE A 231 22.80 15.42 15.30
N ILE A 232 23.91 14.72 15.04
CA ILE A 232 24.81 14.95 13.91
C ILE A 232 24.80 13.71 13.01
N ARG A 233 23.99 13.71 11.95
CA ARG A 233 24.00 12.63 10.93
C ARG A 233 24.77 12.99 9.66
N ALA A 234 24.89 14.28 9.34
CA ALA A 234 25.69 14.72 8.20
C ALA A 234 27.14 14.29 8.40
N ALA A 235 27.77 13.73 7.36
CA ALA A 235 29.19 13.43 7.42
C ALA A 235 29.98 14.74 7.50
N PRO A 236 30.96 14.87 8.42
CA PRO A 236 31.80 16.06 8.49
C PRO A 236 32.56 16.29 7.18
N THR A 237 32.80 17.55 6.81
CA THR A 237 33.69 17.88 5.69
C THR A 237 34.92 18.59 6.22
N ILE A 238 36.11 18.08 5.94
CA ILE A 238 37.38 18.68 6.37
C ILE A 238 38.00 19.42 5.19
N PHE A 239 38.37 20.69 5.37
CA PHE A 239 39.10 21.46 4.38
C PHE A 239 39.90 22.57 5.08
N ASP A 240 41.17 22.73 4.73
CA ASP A 240 42.05 23.77 5.30
C ASP A 240 42.03 23.83 6.85
N ASN A 241 42.26 22.67 7.50
CA ASN A 241 42.23 22.50 8.96
C ASN A 241 40.90 22.91 9.65
N LYS A 242 39.81 23.01 8.91
CA LYS A 242 38.46 23.30 9.41
C LYS A 242 37.53 22.14 9.14
N ILE A 243 36.55 21.96 10.01
CA ILE A 243 35.47 20.98 9.90
C ILE A 243 34.18 21.75 9.65
N TYR A 244 33.43 21.34 8.63
CA TYR A 244 32.10 21.85 8.31
C TYR A 244 31.08 20.75 8.53
N VAL A 245 30.06 21.01 9.35
CA VAL A 245 29.04 20.01 9.70
C VAL A 245 27.74 20.66 10.14
N GLY A 246 26.61 20.05 9.82
CA GLY A 246 25.28 20.48 10.25
C GLY A 246 24.65 19.55 11.28
N ASP A 247 23.72 20.09 12.07
CA ASP A 247 22.94 19.34 13.06
C ASP A 247 21.43 19.31 12.76
N PHE A 248 20.71 18.47 13.51
CA PHE A 248 19.25 18.33 13.40
C PHE A 248 18.45 19.56 13.83
N SER A 249 19.06 20.51 14.54
CA SER A 249 18.41 21.78 14.86
C SER A 249 18.55 22.80 13.73
N GLY A 250 19.25 22.48 12.65
CA GLY A 250 19.51 23.40 11.54
C GLY A 250 20.65 24.37 11.80
N ASN A 251 21.56 24.06 12.72
CA ASN A 251 22.78 24.84 12.87
C ASN A 251 23.86 24.20 11.99
N PHE A 252 24.57 25.01 11.22
CA PHE A 252 25.73 24.64 10.43
C PHE A 252 26.98 25.26 11.06
N TYR A 253 27.99 24.46 11.35
CA TYR A 253 29.17 24.88 12.12
C TYR A 253 30.43 24.83 11.27
N CYS A 254 31.32 25.79 11.50
CA CYS A 254 32.73 25.68 11.15
C CYS A 254 33.54 25.53 12.44
N ILE A 255 34.36 24.49 12.51
CA ILE A 255 35.09 24.09 13.72
C ILE A 255 36.57 23.89 13.38
N ASP A 256 37.46 24.36 14.25
CA ASP A 256 38.89 24.11 14.14
C ASP A 256 39.21 22.62 14.36
N LEU A 257 39.88 21.99 13.39
CA LEU A 257 40.21 20.55 13.43
C LEU A 257 41.15 20.18 14.59
N LYS A 258 42.07 21.08 14.95
CA LYS A 258 43.11 20.80 15.94
C LYS A 258 42.56 20.84 17.37
N TYR A 259 41.75 21.85 17.67
CA TYR A 259 41.29 22.20 19.02
C TYR A 259 39.81 21.89 19.27
N GLY A 260 39.01 21.61 18.23
CA GLY A 260 37.57 21.35 18.39
C GLY A 260 36.79 22.58 18.84
N LYS A 261 37.21 23.78 18.43
CA LYS A 261 36.56 25.05 18.76
C LYS A 261 35.68 25.52 17.61
N ILE A 262 34.45 25.91 17.90
CA ILE A 262 33.56 26.56 16.92
C ILE A 262 34.18 27.91 16.54
N LEU A 263 34.46 28.09 15.25
CA LEU A 263 34.96 29.33 14.67
C LEU A 263 33.80 30.27 14.32
N TRP A 264 32.74 29.69 13.75
CA TRP A 264 31.47 30.36 13.47
C TRP A 264 30.36 29.32 13.27
N ASP A 265 29.11 29.76 13.36
CA ASP A 265 27.92 28.98 13.03
C ASP A 265 26.92 29.78 12.18
N TYR A 266 26.04 29.07 11.48
CA TYR A 266 25.00 29.62 10.64
C TYR A 266 23.67 28.87 10.87
N LYS A 267 22.58 29.61 11.03
CA LYS A 267 21.25 29.04 11.30
C LYS A 267 20.39 28.93 10.04
N THR A 268 19.93 27.72 9.73
CA THR A 268 18.89 27.46 8.72
C THR A 268 17.51 27.33 9.37
N GLY A 269 16.46 27.16 8.55
CA GLY A 269 15.09 27.01 9.03
C GLY A 269 14.78 25.63 9.60
N TYR A 270 15.65 24.62 9.39
CA TYR A 270 15.37 23.23 9.75
C TYR A 270 16.62 22.34 9.71
N ALA A 271 16.46 21.07 10.11
CA ALA A 271 17.52 20.07 10.18
C ALA A 271 18.47 20.04 8.96
N ILE A 272 19.75 19.79 9.21
CA ILE A 272 20.76 19.54 8.19
C ILE A 272 21.18 18.08 8.32
N LEU A 273 20.65 17.24 7.42
CA LEU A 273 20.86 15.79 7.45
C LEU A 273 22.00 15.34 6.53
N ASN A 274 22.29 16.13 5.51
CA ASN A 274 23.18 15.76 4.43
C ASN A 274 24.44 16.65 4.42
N SER A 275 25.49 16.13 3.80
CA SER A 275 26.86 16.65 3.96
C SER A 275 27.15 17.81 3.01
N ALA A 276 28.09 18.67 3.40
CA ALA A 276 28.50 19.85 2.63
C ALA A 276 29.57 19.51 1.58
N ALA A 277 29.62 20.31 0.52
CA ALA A 277 30.75 20.39 -0.41
C ALA A 277 31.53 21.69 -0.18
N VAL A 278 32.84 21.65 -0.42
CA VAL A 278 33.74 22.81 -0.31
C VAL A 278 34.56 22.95 -1.58
N SER A 279 34.50 24.10 -2.25
CA SER A 279 35.28 24.40 -3.44
C SER A 279 36.72 24.83 -3.10
N PRO A 280 37.67 24.85 -4.08
CA PRO A 280 39.06 25.21 -3.83
C PRO A 280 39.30 26.60 -3.24
N ASP A 281 38.39 27.54 -3.50
CA ASP A 281 38.37 28.89 -2.91
C ASP A 281 37.80 28.93 -1.48
N GLY A 282 37.35 27.78 -0.96
CA GLY A 282 36.80 27.61 0.38
C GLY A 282 35.32 27.96 0.52
N ASN A 283 34.61 28.25 -0.57
CA ASN A 283 33.15 28.42 -0.50
C ASN A 283 32.46 27.09 -0.17
N ILE A 284 31.43 27.16 0.67
CA ILE A 284 30.76 25.99 1.25
C ILE A 284 29.32 25.90 0.75
N TYR A 285 28.93 24.73 0.27
CA TYR A 285 27.59 24.45 -0.24
C TYR A 285 26.95 23.31 0.56
N PHE A 286 25.76 23.53 1.11
CA PHE A 286 25.09 22.49 1.89
C PHE A 286 23.56 22.56 1.80
N PRO A 287 22.89 21.40 1.88
CA PRO A 287 21.43 21.31 1.85
C PRO A 287 20.83 21.39 3.26
N SER A 288 19.61 21.87 3.38
CA SER A 288 18.80 21.78 4.60
C SER A 288 17.41 21.25 4.28
N CYS A 289 16.86 20.50 5.25
CA CYS A 289 15.50 19.99 5.19
C CYS A 289 14.42 21.09 5.26
N ASP A 290 14.81 22.37 5.35
CA ASP A 290 13.91 23.51 5.18
C ASP A 290 13.50 23.77 3.72
N GLY A 291 14.05 23.00 2.78
CA GLY A 291 13.78 23.14 1.35
C GLY A 291 14.74 24.10 0.64
N TYR A 292 15.92 24.34 1.21
CA TYR A 292 16.95 25.17 0.60
C TYR A 292 18.31 24.47 0.47
N VAL A 293 19.05 24.85 -0.56
CA VAL A 293 20.50 24.68 -0.64
C VAL A 293 21.15 26.04 -0.41
N TYR A 294 22.13 26.07 0.48
CA TYR A 294 22.84 27.28 0.92
C TYR A 294 24.25 27.29 0.36
N ALA A 295 24.74 28.49 0.04
CA ALA A 295 26.14 28.76 -0.23
C ALA A 295 26.68 29.82 0.74
N LEU A 296 27.75 29.50 1.45
CA LEU A 296 28.45 30.41 2.36
C LEU A 296 29.87 30.62 1.88
N ASN A 297 30.43 31.77 2.19
CA ASN A 297 31.87 32.00 2.03
C ASN A 297 32.66 31.40 3.22
N PRO A 298 34.02 31.36 3.18
CA PRO A 298 34.83 30.82 4.27
C PRO A 298 34.62 31.47 5.64
N SER A 299 34.09 32.69 5.68
CA SER A 299 33.77 33.43 6.91
C SER A 299 32.37 33.14 7.48
N GLY A 300 31.61 32.24 6.85
CA GLY A 300 30.25 31.87 7.26
C GLY A 300 29.15 32.83 6.78
N LYS A 301 29.47 33.79 5.90
CA LYS A 301 28.48 34.72 5.35
C LYS A 301 27.76 34.11 4.15
N LEU A 302 26.44 34.27 4.10
CA LEU A 302 25.59 33.84 2.99
C LEU A 302 26.00 34.52 1.68
N LEU A 303 26.32 33.72 0.67
CA LEU A 303 26.49 34.15 -0.71
C LEU A 303 25.16 34.10 -1.45
N TRP A 304 24.49 32.94 -1.42
CA TRP A 304 23.17 32.73 -2.00
C TRP A 304 22.46 31.55 -1.32
N LYS A 305 21.14 31.44 -1.52
CA LYS A 305 20.37 30.24 -1.22
C LYS A 305 19.35 29.98 -2.32
N PHE A 306 19.11 28.72 -2.61
CA PHE A 306 18.19 28.27 -3.65
C PHE A 306 17.04 27.46 -3.04
N LYS A 307 15.79 27.79 -3.38
CA LYS A 307 14.60 27.08 -2.90
C LYS A 307 14.27 25.91 -3.85
N THR A 308 14.11 24.72 -3.30
CA THR A 308 13.74 23.50 -4.03
C THR A 308 12.24 23.19 -3.91
N ASN A 309 11.71 22.30 -4.74
CA ASN A 309 10.28 21.94 -4.73
C ASN A 309 9.91 20.96 -3.59
N SER A 310 10.81 20.03 -3.23
CA SER A 310 10.84 19.34 -1.91
C SER A 310 12.21 19.51 -1.28
N TYR A 311 12.42 18.94 -0.09
CA TYR A 311 13.69 19.05 0.58
C TYR A 311 14.82 18.33 -0.20
N PRO A 312 16.05 18.89 -0.23
CA PRO A 312 17.19 18.21 -0.80
C PRO A 312 17.55 16.99 0.06
N SER A 313 17.43 15.80 -0.53
CA SER A 313 17.56 14.52 0.17
C SER A 313 18.91 13.85 -0.02
N SER A 314 19.79 14.38 -0.87
CA SER A 314 21.19 13.95 -1.01
C SER A 314 22.18 14.94 -0.38
N SER A 315 23.43 14.51 -0.21
CA SER A 315 24.53 15.47 -0.02
C SER A 315 24.77 16.28 -1.30
N VAL A 316 25.36 17.46 -1.14
CA VAL A 316 25.72 18.33 -2.25
C VAL A 316 27.06 17.90 -2.83
N THR A 317 27.18 17.92 -4.15
CA THR A 317 28.44 17.71 -4.89
C THR A 317 28.81 19.01 -5.62
N ALA A 318 30.06 19.43 -5.55
CA ALA A 318 30.61 20.54 -6.31
C ALA A 318 31.42 20.02 -7.51
N ALA A 319 31.23 20.63 -8.68
CA ALA A 319 31.86 20.23 -9.93
C ALA A 319 32.24 21.46 -10.74
N LYS A 320 33.53 21.82 -10.78
CA LYS A 320 34.05 23.02 -11.46
C LYS A 320 33.21 24.28 -11.15
N ASP A 321 32.31 24.68 -12.05
CA ASP A 321 31.45 25.88 -11.94
C ASP A 321 30.01 25.57 -11.45
N SER A 322 29.75 24.35 -10.98
CA SER A 322 28.40 23.83 -10.70
C SER A 322 28.26 23.16 -9.34
N VAL A 323 27.04 23.18 -8.82
CA VAL A 323 26.61 22.50 -7.59
C VAL A 323 25.46 21.55 -7.91
N LEU A 324 25.61 20.28 -7.58
CA LEU A 324 24.69 19.20 -7.92
C LEU A 324 24.08 18.57 -6.67
N PHE A 325 22.79 18.25 -6.72
CA PHE A 325 22.11 17.53 -5.64
C PHE A 325 20.80 16.89 -6.11
N GLY A 326 20.35 15.93 -5.30
CA GLY A 326 19.08 15.24 -5.41
C GLY A 326 18.06 15.71 -4.39
N THR A 327 16.79 15.59 -4.73
CA THR A 327 15.65 15.95 -3.90
C THR A 327 14.73 14.77 -3.67
N TYR A 328 13.93 14.86 -2.61
CA TYR A 328 13.07 13.76 -2.23
C TYR A 328 11.98 13.49 -3.27
N GLU A 329 11.52 14.52 -4.01
CA GLU A 329 10.53 14.30 -5.09
C GLU A 329 11.12 13.60 -6.34
N GLY A 330 12.40 13.24 -6.31
CA GLY A 330 13.12 12.66 -7.44
C GLY A 330 13.79 13.67 -8.36
N GLY A 331 13.75 14.96 -8.03
CA GLY A 331 14.43 16.00 -8.80
C GLY A 331 15.96 15.91 -8.64
N ILE A 332 16.68 16.09 -9.74
CA ILE A 332 18.14 16.17 -9.83
C ILE A 332 18.47 17.56 -10.36
N TYR A 333 19.25 18.33 -9.62
CA TYR A 333 19.53 19.73 -9.92
C TYR A 333 21.02 19.94 -10.21
N ALA A 334 21.31 20.83 -11.15
CA ALA A 334 22.58 21.51 -11.28
C ALA A 334 22.36 23.02 -11.18
N LEU A 335 23.06 23.65 -10.24
CA LEU A 335 23.07 25.10 -10.06
C LEU A 335 24.43 25.66 -10.42
N ASN A 336 24.46 26.90 -10.90
CA ASN A 336 25.68 27.64 -11.06
C ASN A 336 26.26 27.96 -9.68
N MET A 337 27.53 27.63 -9.48
CA MET A 337 28.21 27.72 -8.19
C MET A 337 28.29 29.16 -7.67
N ALA A 338 28.45 30.15 -8.55
CA ALA A 338 28.67 31.54 -8.15
C ALA A 338 27.38 32.25 -7.70
N ASN A 339 26.22 31.92 -8.29
CA ASN A 339 24.97 32.66 -8.07
C ASN A 339 23.75 31.81 -7.71
N GLY A 340 23.86 30.48 -7.73
CA GLY A 340 22.76 29.57 -7.41
C GLY A 340 21.67 29.47 -8.49
N ASN A 341 21.88 30.05 -9.67
CA ASN A 341 20.93 29.95 -10.78
C ASN A 341 20.89 28.51 -11.31
N VAL A 342 19.69 28.03 -11.66
CA VAL A 342 19.53 26.71 -12.25
C VAL A 342 20.21 26.64 -13.61
N ILE A 343 21.16 25.72 -13.76
CA ILE A 343 21.73 25.35 -15.07
C ILE A 343 20.75 24.40 -15.75
N TRP A 344 20.38 23.31 -15.06
CA TRP A 344 19.34 22.39 -15.49
C TRP A 344 18.72 21.68 -14.29
N ARG A 345 17.55 21.08 -14.53
CA ARG A 345 16.88 20.18 -13.59
C ARG A 345 16.28 19.01 -14.35
N LEU A 346 16.39 17.83 -13.78
CA LEU A 346 15.84 16.57 -14.30
C LEU A 346 15.01 15.90 -13.22
N TYR A 347 14.27 14.86 -13.61
CA TYR A 347 13.49 14.04 -12.69
C TYR A 347 13.77 12.55 -12.91
N ALA A 348 14.08 11.87 -11.82
CA ALA A 348 14.09 10.42 -11.72
C ALA A 348 12.70 9.89 -11.31
N GLY A 349 12.53 8.57 -11.35
CA GLY A 349 11.27 7.91 -10.99
C GLY A 349 11.01 7.78 -9.49
N GLY A 350 11.90 8.29 -8.62
CA GLY A 350 11.77 8.25 -7.16
C GLY A 350 12.83 9.11 -6.46
N PRO A 351 12.79 9.19 -5.11
CA PRO A 351 13.70 10.02 -4.32
C PRO A 351 15.18 9.82 -4.64
N ILE A 352 15.95 10.92 -4.65
CA ILE A 352 17.39 10.90 -4.88
C ILE A 352 18.12 11.15 -3.56
N ARG A 353 18.55 10.07 -2.90
CA ARG A 353 19.29 10.12 -1.62
C ARG A 353 20.80 9.97 -1.81
N THR A 354 21.22 9.43 -2.94
CA THR A 354 22.63 9.27 -3.29
C THR A 354 23.23 10.57 -3.80
N ASN A 355 24.55 10.71 -3.70
CA ASN A 355 25.24 11.83 -4.35
C ASN A 355 24.99 11.79 -5.87
N VAL A 356 24.83 12.98 -6.45
CA VAL A 356 24.90 13.16 -7.90
C VAL A 356 26.39 13.24 -8.24
N VAL A 357 26.91 12.18 -8.85
CA VAL A 357 28.34 12.00 -9.15
C VAL A 357 28.65 12.57 -10.53
N PRO A 358 29.43 13.67 -10.62
CA PRO A 358 29.86 14.23 -11.88
C PRO A 358 31.06 13.45 -12.45
N LEU A 359 30.99 13.17 -13.74
CA LEU A 359 32.06 12.66 -14.59
C LEU A 359 32.11 13.60 -15.79
N ASN A 360 33.26 13.82 -16.43
CA ASN A 360 33.34 14.79 -17.52
C ASN A 360 32.28 14.50 -18.61
N ASN A 361 31.30 15.39 -18.80
CA ASN A 361 30.13 15.22 -19.67
C ASN A 361 29.16 14.06 -19.30
N MET A 362 29.11 13.64 -18.03
CA MET A 362 28.12 12.70 -17.51
C MET A 362 27.79 12.97 -16.03
N VAL A 363 26.57 12.70 -15.60
CA VAL A 363 26.23 12.61 -14.17
C VAL A 363 25.56 11.27 -13.86
N ILE A 364 25.94 10.66 -12.73
CA ILE A 364 25.39 9.37 -12.28
C ILE A 364 24.80 9.51 -10.90
N THR A 365 23.62 8.92 -10.68
CA THR A 365 22.98 8.90 -9.37
C THR A 365 22.06 7.68 -9.23
N GLY A 366 21.89 7.23 -8.00
CA GLY A 366 20.94 6.20 -7.60
C GLY A 366 19.64 6.79 -7.04
N SER A 367 18.54 6.10 -7.29
CA SER A 367 17.18 6.47 -6.89
C SER A 367 16.49 5.38 -6.08
N ASP A 368 15.61 5.79 -5.17
CA ASP A 368 14.76 4.90 -4.37
C ASP A 368 13.70 4.15 -5.23
N ASP A 369 13.54 4.48 -6.51
CA ASP A 369 12.77 3.65 -7.46
C ASP A 369 13.50 2.36 -7.89
N GLY A 370 14.68 2.11 -7.32
CA GLY A 370 15.51 0.95 -7.56
C GLY A 370 16.36 1.04 -8.81
N LYS A 371 16.60 2.25 -9.32
CA LYS A 371 17.43 2.46 -10.52
C LYS A 371 18.69 3.27 -10.26
N VAL A 372 19.72 2.93 -11.02
CA VAL A 372 20.88 3.80 -11.25
C VAL A 372 20.67 4.49 -12.59
N TYR A 373 20.80 5.82 -12.58
CA TYR A 373 20.65 6.67 -13.76
C TYR A 373 22.00 7.25 -14.16
N ALA A 374 22.30 7.20 -15.46
CA ALA A 374 23.38 7.98 -16.06
C ALA A 374 22.81 8.96 -17.09
N PHE A 375 23.25 10.21 -17.00
CA PHE A 375 22.79 11.27 -17.90
C PHE A 375 23.96 11.94 -18.62
N THR A 376 23.78 12.25 -19.91
CA THR A 376 24.77 12.88 -20.79
C THR A 376 24.10 13.82 -21.79
N ASP A 377 24.85 14.72 -22.43
CA ASP A 377 24.31 15.63 -23.45
C ASP A 377 23.84 14.91 -24.74
N ASP A 378 24.45 13.75 -25.04
CA ASP A 378 24.10 12.88 -26.18
C ASP A 378 23.03 11.81 -25.84
N GLY A 379 22.45 11.86 -24.65
CA GLY A 379 21.42 10.91 -24.22
C GLY A 379 20.09 11.08 -24.96
N THR A 380 19.16 10.17 -24.68
CA THR A 380 17.78 10.23 -25.21
C THR A 380 16.83 10.77 -24.14
N LEU A 381 15.83 11.56 -24.54
CA LEU A 381 14.88 12.15 -23.59
C LEU A 381 14.18 11.02 -22.81
N PRO A 382 14.20 11.03 -21.47
CA PRO A 382 13.24 10.22 -20.73
C PRO A 382 11.84 10.70 -21.11
N ALA A 383 10.92 9.76 -21.32
CA ALA A 383 9.50 10.10 -21.49
C ALA A 383 9.07 10.94 -20.29
N ASP A 384 8.68 12.20 -20.54
CA ASP A 384 8.27 13.16 -19.54
C ASP A 384 7.26 12.53 -18.57
N LYS A 385 7.67 12.24 -17.34
CA LYS A 385 6.72 12.09 -16.24
C LYS A 385 6.61 13.43 -15.55
N LYS A 386 5.51 14.11 -15.87
CA LYS A 386 5.10 15.39 -15.32
C LYS A 386 5.15 15.38 -13.79
N VAL A 387 5.45 16.55 -13.25
CA VAL A 387 5.20 16.95 -11.86
C VAL A 387 3.77 16.60 -11.46
N VAL A 388 3.63 16.08 -10.24
CA VAL A 388 2.40 15.78 -9.51
C VAL A 388 1.31 16.82 -9.78
N ALA A 389 0.30 16.46 -10.57
CA ALA A 389 -0.96 17.18 -10.59
C ALA A 389 -1.86 16.54 -9.53
N TYR A 390 -2.39 17.35 -8.61
CA TYR A 390 -3.56 16.93 -7.86
C TYR A 390 -4.68 16.66 -8.85
N THR A 391 -5.30 15.49 -8.73
CA THR A 391 -6.49 15.15 -9.50
C THR A 391 -7.72 15.57 -8.69
N GLU A 392 -8.75 16.04 -9.38
CA GLU A 392 -10.09 16.15 -8.84
C GLU A 392 -11.00 15.24 -9.67
N ASP A 393 -11.82 14.44 -8.99
CA ASP A 393 -12.90 13.75 -9.68
C ASP A 393 -13.97 14.79 -10.04
N LYS A 394 -14.70 14.55 -11.14
CA LYS A 394 -15.88 15.35 -11.45
C LYS A 394 -16.83 15.25 -10.24
N VAL A 395 -17.41 16.38 -9.83
CA VAL A 395 -18.43 16.37 -8.77
C VAL A 395 -19.59 15.46 -9.22
N VAL A 396 -19.83 14.41 -8.43
CA VAL A 396 -20.95 13.48 -8.59
C VAL A 396 -21.78 13.57 -7.32
N SER A 397 -22.93 14.22 -7.41
CA SER A 397 -23.73 14.56 -6.24
C SER A 397 -25.23 14.58 -6.53
N ALA A 398 -26.02 14.26 -5.51
CA ALA A 398 -27.46 14.51 -5.52
C ALA A 398 -27.76 15.96 -5.06
N GLN A 399 -28.94 16.47 -5.42
CA GLN A 399 -29.43 17.78 -4.99
C GLN A 399 -30.63 17.64 -4.08
N LEU A 400 -30.75 18.49 -3.05
CA LEU A 400 -31.90 18.48 -2.16
C LEU A 400 -33.11 19.17 -2.82
N GLU A 401 -34.25 18.49 -2.83
CA GLU A 401 -35.52 19.05 -3.32
C GLU A 401 -36.65 18.72 -2.33
N GLY A 402 -37.00 19.69 -1.48
CA GLY A 402 -38.03 19.53 -0.45
C GLY A 402 -37.63 18.47 0.59
N ASN A 403 -38.39 17.36 0.67
CA ASN A 403 -38.10 16.23 1.56
C ASN A 403 -37.56 15.00 0.81
N SER A 404 -37.01 15.23 -0.38
CA SER A 404 -36.38 14.22 -1.21
C SER A 404 -35.06 14.78 -1.74
N VAL A 405 -34.24 13.91 -2.31
CA VAL A 405 -33.06 14.31 -3.08
C VAL A 405 -33.21 13.81 -4.51
N ILE A 406 -32.74 14.60 -5.45
CA ILE A 406 -32.69 14.26 -6.86
C ILE A 406 -31.29 13.74 -7.17
N VAL A 407 -31.21 12.46 -7.52
CA VAL A 407 -30.01 11.89 -8.14
C VAL A 407 -30.07 12.25 -9.62
N PRO A 408 -29.03 12.91 -10.16
CA PRO A 408 -29.06 13.37 -11.55
C PRO A 408 -29.05 12.20 -12.53
N SER A 409 -29.64 12.43 -13.70
CA SER A 409 -29.54 11.50 -14.82
C SER A 409 -28.11 11.32 -15.28
N GLU A 410 -27.77 10.13 -15.78
CA GLU A 410 -26.43 9.85 -16.30
C GLU A 410 -26.46 8.89 -17.50
N ASN A 411 -25.42 9.00 -18.34
CA ASN A 411 -25.19 8.08 -19.44
C ASN A 411 -24.18 7.03 -19.01
N ILE A 412 -24.62 5.78 -18.89
CA ILE A 412 -23.78 4.65 -18.53
C ILE A 412 -23.43 3.87 -19.79
N LYS A 413 -22.15 3.59 -20.00
CA LYS A 413 -21.71 2.66 -21.04
C LYS A 413 -21.78 1.23 -20.52
N CYS A 414 -22.17 0.31 -21.41
CA CYS A 414 -22.06 -1.12 -21.13
C CYS A 414 -20.59 -1.46 -20.85
N SER A 415 -20.27 -1.87 -19.62
CA SER A 415 -18.90 -2.16 -19.19
C SER A 415 -18.41 -3.50 -19.70
N ASP A 416 -19.30 -4.49 -19.76
CA ASP A 416 -18.97 -5.86 -20.18
C ASP A 416 -20.12 -6.59 -20.89
N LYS A 417 -19.77 -7.64 -21.62
CA LYS A 417 -20.69 -8.40 -22.50
C LYS A 417 -20.47 -9.90 -22.31
N VAL A 418 -21.49 -10.63 -21.87
CA VAL A 418 -21.47 -12.09 -21.68
C VAL A 418 -22.71 -12.76 -22.29
N ASP A 419 -22.74 -14.08 -22.44
CA ASP A 419 -23.95 -14.81 -22.83
C ASP A 419 -24.85 -15.00 -21.61
N VAL A 420 -24.26 -15.39 -20.47
CA VAL A 420 -24.96 -15.62 -19.20
C VAL A 420 -24.36 -14.78 -18.09
N LEU A 421 -25.20 -14.05 -17.35
CA LEU A 421 -24.81 -13.38 -16.13
C LEU A 421 -25.41 -14.12 -14.93
N ILE A 422 -24.61 -14.41 -13.91
CA ILE A 422 -25.06 -15.06 -12.69
C ILE A 422 -24.88 -14.11 -11.52
N PHE A 423 -25.96 -13.84 -10.78
CA PHE A 423 -25.95 -13.00 -9.59
C PHE A 423 -25.98 -13.87 -8.32
N GLY A 424 -24.94 -13.79 -7.49
CA GLY A 424 -24.71 -14.60 -6.30
C GLY A 424 -23.76 -15.77 -6.56
N GLY A 425 -22.60 -15.76 -5.93
CA GLY A 425 -21.52 -16.74 -6.09
C GLY A 425 -21.69 -17.99 -5.22
N SER A 426 -22.85 -18.64 -5.28
CA SER A 426 -23.06 -19.93 -4.59
C SER A 426 -22.24 -21.06 -5.22
N ILE A 427 -22.13 -22.21 -4.55
CA ILE A 427 -21.46 -23.39 -5.12
C ILE A 427 -22.15 -23.82 -6.43
N SER A 428 -23.48 -23.80 -6.47
CA SER A 428 -24.27 -24.11 -7.67
C SER A 428 -24.01 -23.12 -8.80
N ALA A 429 -23.83 -21.82 -8.49
CA ALA A 429 -23.48 -20.80 -9.48
C ALA A 429 -22.17 -21.13 -10.19
N LEU A 430 -21.16 -21.60 -9.44
CA LEU A 430 -19.86 -21.98 -10.01
C LEU A 430 -19.95 -23.22 -10.90
N THR A 431 -20.73 -24.22 -10.49
CA THR A 431 -20.98 -25.42 -11.31
C THR A 431 -21.63 -25.03 -12.63
N VAL A 432 -22.71 -24.24 -12.59
CA VAL A 432 -23.42 -23.77 -13.78
C VAL A 432 -22.51 -22.92 -14.67
N ALA A 433 -21.72 -22.01 -14.09
CA ALA A 433 -20.77 -21.21 -14.83
C ALA A 433 -19.71 -22.06 -15.55
N LYS A 434 -19.19 -23.10 -14.90
CA LYS A 434 -18.25 -24.03 -15.55
C LYS A 434 -18.91 -24.75 -16.72
N GLN A 435 -20.10 -25.32 -16.53
CA GLN A 435 -20.80 -26.03 -17.61
C GLN A 435 -21.08 -25.10 -18.81
N ILE A 436 -21.46 -23.85 -18.56
CA ILE A 436 -21.63 -22.83 -19.62
C ILE A 436 -20.31 -22.55 -20.34
N LYS A 437 -19.19 -22.46 -19.61
CA LYS A 437 -17.84 -22.29 -20.20
C LYS A 437 -17.42 -23.49 -21.04
N ASP A 438 -17.66 -24.71 -20.57
CA ASP A 438 -17.29 -25.95 -21.26
C ASP A 438 -18.06 -26.08 -22.60
N LEU A 439 -19.26 -25.50 -22.68
CA LEU A 439 -20.05 -25.36 -23.91
C LEU A 439 -19.62 -24.18 -24.80
N GLY A 440 -18.50 -23.53 -24.50
CA GLY A 440 -17.93 -22.44 -25.29
C GLY A 440 -18.67 -21.10 -25.19
N LYS A 441 -19.59 -20.95 -24.23
CA LYS A 441 -20.34 -19.71 -24.01
C LYS A 441 -19.66 -18.83 -22.95
N SER A 442 -19.88 -17.53 -23.02
CA SER A 442 -19.33 -16.57 -22.06
C SER A 442 -20.24 -16.42 -20.83
N VAL A 443 -19.63 -16.42 -19.63
CA VAL A 443 -20.35 -16.27 -18.35
C VAL A 443 -19.56 -15.39 -17.40
N MET A 444 -20.26 -14.67 -16.52
CA MET A 444 -19.68 -13.91 -15.41
C MET A 444 -20.53 -14.09 -14.15
N ILE A 445 -19.88 -14.08 -12.99
CA ILE A 445 -20.53 -14.09 -11.67
C ILE A 445 -20.38 -12.71 -11.03
N ILE A 446 -21.46 -12.16 -10.49
CA ILE A 446 -21.45 -10.95 -9.65
C ILE A 446 -21.92 -11.34 -8.26
N ASP A 447 -21.22 -10.89 -7.22
CA ASP A 447 -21.66 -11.03 -5.83
C ASP A 447 -21.45 -9.73 -5.05
N SER A 448 -22.35 -9.49 -4.10
CA SER A 448 -22.19 -8.44 -3.09
C SER A 448 -21.13 -8.80 -2.05
N ALA A 449 -20.92 -10.09 -1.77
CA ALA A 449 -19.94 -10.58 -0.82
C ALA A 449 -18.52 -10.60 -1.40
N PRO A 450 -17.47 -10.42 -0.58
CA PRO A 450 -16.06 -10.48 -1.02
C PRO A 450 -15.50 -11.90 -1.25
N PHE A 451 -16.33 -12.94 -1.20
CA PHE A 451 -15.92 -14.34 -1.37
C PHE A 451 -17.07 -15.21 -1.86
N LEU A 452 -16.72 -16.33 -2.52
CA LEU A 452 -17.67 -17.31 -3.06
C LEU A 452 -18.14 -18.31 -1.98
N GLY A 453 -19.25 -19.01 -2.27
CA GLY A 453 -19.80 -20.11 -1.46
C GLY A 453 -21.14 -19.82 -0.78
N GLY A 454 -21.67 -18.60 -0.89
CA GLY A 454 -22.97 -18.22 -0.32
C GLY A 454 -23.05 -18.44 1.19
N LYS A 455 -24.18 -18.95 1.73
CA LYS A 455 -24.36 -19.14 3.18
C LYS A 455 -23.32 -20.08 3.81
N PHE A 456 -22.74 -21.01 3.04
CA PHE A 456 -21.77 -21.98 3.54
C PHE A 456 -20.45 -21.34 3.98
N THR A 457 -20.04 -20.26 3.33
CA THR A 457 -18.80 -19.55 3.65
C THR A 457 -19.04 -18.27 4.44
N GLN A 458 -20.29 -17.79 4.52
CA GLN A 458 -20.72 -16.61 5.30
C GLN A 458 -21.02 -16.91 6.78
N GLY A 459 -21.48 -18.13 7.10
CA GLY A 459 -21.86 -18.49 8.47
C GLY A 459 -20.68 -18.75 9.39
N LEU A 460 -20.76 -18.25 10.63
CA LEU A 460 -19.85 -18.61 11.74
C LEU A 460 -20.25 -19.93 12.43
N SER A 461 -21.42 -20.50 12.11
CA SER A 461 -21.83 -21.79 12.66
C SER A 461 -20.92 -22.88 12.11
N PRO A 462 -20.14 -23.56 12.96
CA PRO A 462 -19.31 -24.65 12.48
C PRO A 462 -20.24 -25.78 12.05
N LEU A 463 -20.43 -25.92 10.73
CA LEU A 463 -21.28 -26.97 10.16
C LEU A 463 -20.68 -28.31 10.54
N LEU A 464 -21.45 -29.11 11.27
CA LEU A 464 -21.02 -30.46 11.62
C LEU A 464 -20.97 -31.28 10.35
N PHE A 465 -19.84 -31.96 10.11
CA PHE A 465 -19.72 -32.91 9.00
C PHE A 465 -20.87 -33.91 9.00
N SER A 466 -21.30 -34.37 10.18
CA SER A 466 -22.43 -35.30 10.37
C SER A 466 -23.80 -34.74 10.02
N GLU A 467 -23.94 -33.43 9.79
CA GLU A 467 -25.21 -32.80 9.39
C GLU A 467 -25.30 -32.60 7.87
N LEU A 468 -24.18 -32.77 7.15
CA LEU A 468 -24.14 -32.68 5.69
C LEU A 468 -24.64 -33.96 5.01
N SER A 469 -25.09 -33.87 3.76
CA SER A 469 -25.35 -35.05 2.92
C SER A 469 -24.05 -35.77 2.56
N ASP A 470 -24.10 -37.08 2.30
CA ASP A 470 -22.90 -37.89 2.02
C ASP A 470 -22.09 -37.35 0.82
N ASN A 471 -22.77 -37.00 -0.28
CA ASN A 471 -22.12 -36.41 -1.45
C ASN A 471 -21.37 -35.10 -1.12
N PHE A 472 -21.95 -34.26 -0.25
CA PHE A 472 -21.32 -32.99 0.13
C PHE A 472 -20.18 -33.22 1.13
N ARG A 473 -20.30 -34.19 2.04
CA ARG A 473 -19.17 -34.62 2.89
C ARG A 473 -18.01 -35.09 2.05
N ASP A 474 -18.25 -35.91 1.04
CA ASP A 474 -17.20 -36.44 0.18
C ASP A 474 -16.55 -35.34 -0.67
N PHE A 475 -17.32 -34.37 -1.15
CA PHE A 475 -16.78 -33.17 -1.80
C PHE A 475 -15.84 -32.40 -0.87
N ILE A 476 -16.26 -32.10 0.36
CA ILE A 476 -15.42 -31.37 1.33
C ILE A 476 -14.19 -32.21 1.71
N LYS A 477 -14.33 -33.53 1.89
CA LYS A 477 -13.20 -34.43 2.15
C LYS A 477 -12.18 -34.41 1.02
N ARG A 478 -12.60 -34.50 -0.25
CA ARG A 478 -11.69 -34.40 -1.40
C ARG A 478 -10.91 -33.08 -1.43
N ILE A 479 -11.57 -31.96 -1.10
CA ILE A 479 -10.90 -30.67 -0.96
C ILE A 479 -9.87 -30.72 0.17
N GLN A 480 -10.26 -31.24 1.33
CA GLN A 480 -9.37 -31.37 2.48
C GLN A 480 -8.17 -32.27 2.17
N ASP A 481 -8.38 -33.44 1.58
CA ASP A 481 -7.31 -34.38 1.24
C ASP A 481 -6.34 -33.81 0.19
N LYS A 482 -6.85 -32.99 -0.74
CA LYS A 482 -6.02 -32.34 -1.77
C LYS A 482 -5.09 -31.28 -1.18
N TYR A 483 -5.58 -30.48 -0.22
CA TYR A 483 -4.87 -29.28 0.22
C TYR A 483 -4.29 -29.36 1.63
N TYR A 484 -4.82 -30.22 2.51
CA TYR A 484 -4.27 -30.49 3.84
C TYR A 484 -3.47 -31.79 3.86
N LYS A 485 -2.21 -31.73 4.30
CA LYS A 485 -1.33 -32.92 4.32
C LYS A 485 -1.50 -33.84 5.54
N LYS A 486 -2.10 -33.37 6.65
CA LYS A 486 -2.04 -34.06 7.96
C LYS A 486 -3.30 -33.92 8.84
N VAL A 487 -4.49 -33.76 8.26
CA VAL A 487 -5.71 -33.57 9.06
C VAL A 487 -6.56 -34.84 9.01
N SER A 488 -6.54 -35.64 10.08
CA SER A 488 -7.47 -36.76 10.25
C SER A 488 -8.67 -36.36 11.13
N ASN A 489 -9.87 -36.75 10.69
CA ASN A 489 -11.17 -36.64 11.39
C ASN A 489 -11.60 -35.24 11.84
N ASN A 490 -11.99 -34.39 10.89
CA ASN A 490 -12.71 -33.16 11.21
C ASN A 490 -14.18 -33.43 11.50
N LYS A 491 -14.65 -32.97 12.67
CA LYS A 491 -16.08 -32.90 12.99
C LYS A 491 -16.77 -31.70 12.33
N TYR A 492 -16.03 -30.70 11.86
CA TYR A 492 -16.57 -29.45 11.30
C TYR A 492 -16.00 -29.10 9.92
N VAL A 493 -16.83 -28.52 9.05
CA VAL A 493 -16.40 -27.96 7.76
C VAL A 493 -15.49 -26.75 8.00
N ASP A 494 -14.33 -26.78 7.35
CA ASP A 494 -13.43 -25.64 7.31
C ASP A 494 -13.88 -24.70 6.19
N THR A 495 -14.28 -23.48 6.55
CA THR A 495 -14.80 -22.51 5.58
C THR A 495 -13.69 -21.79 4.81
N GLU A 496 -12.46 -21.72 5.33
CA GLU A 496 -11.35 -21.03 4.70
C GLU A 496 -10.77 -21.82 3.54
N ILE A 497 -10.61 -23.14 3.72
CA ILE A 497 -10.24 -24.03 2.61
C ILE A 497 -11.31 -24.03 1.51
N LEU A 498 -12.59 -23.93 1.89
CA LEU A 498 -13.69 -23.88 0.94
C LEU A 498 -13.66 -22.58 0.13
N LYS A 499 -13.51 -21.42 0.78
CA LYS A 499 -13.34 -20.12 0.08
C LYS A 499 -12.18 -20.18 -0.92
N PHE A 500 -11.02 -20.66 -0.47
CA PHE A 500 -9.84 -20.83 -1.32
C PHE A 500 -10.12 -21.76 -2.52
N ALA A 501 -10.70 -22.94 -2.27
CA ALA A 501 -10.98 -23.91 -3.32
C ALA A 501 -11.95 -23.38 -4.37
N LEU A 502 -12.99 -22.63 -3.97
CA LEU A 502 -13.96 -22.04 -4.88
C LEU A 502 -13.37 -20.90 -5.71
N ASP A 503 -12.56 -20.02 -5.10
CA ASP A 503 -11.85 -18.97 -5.82
C ASP A 503 -10.86 -19.54 -6.83
N LYS A 504 -10.08 -20.53 -6.40
CA LYS A 504 -9.13 -21.24 -7.27
C LYS A 504 -9.85 -21.92 -8.43
N PHE A 505 -10.97 -22.59 -8.17
CA PHE A 505 -11.80 -23.20 -9.20
C PHE A 505 -12.28 -22.17 -10.23
N ALA A 506 -12.80 -21.03 -9.79
CA ALA A 506 -13.25 -19.96 -10.70
C ALA A 506 -12.10 -19.46 -11.58
N ARG A 507 -10.90 -19.25 -11.00
CA ARG A 507 -9.71 -18.80 -11.73
C ARG A 507 -9.19 -19.81 -12.74
N GLU A 508 -9.02 -21.07 -12.33
CA GLU A 508 -8.53 -22.15 -13.21
C GLU A 508 -9.46 -22.35 -14.41
N ASN A 509 -10.77 -22.18 -14.22
CA ASN A 509 -11.77 -22.26 -15.29
C ASN A 509 -12.03 -20.91 -16.00
N LYS A 510 -11.26 -19.86 -15.70
CA LYS A 510 -11.38 -18.52 -16.31
C LYS A 510 -12.82 -17.96 -16.23
N ILE A 511 -13.49 -18.18 -15.11
CA ILE A 511 -14.81 -17.62 -14.79
C ILE A 511 -14.57 -16.24 -14.15
N PRO A 512 -14.91 -15.13 -14.83
CA PRO A 512 -14.81 -13.79 -14.25
C PRO A 512 -15.76 -13.64 -13.06
N VAL A 513 -15.28 -13.05 -11.98
CA VAL A 513 -16.04 -12.79 -10.76
C VAL A 513 -15.89 -11.33 -10.36
N LEU A 514 -17.01 -10.67 -10.09
CA LEU A 514 -17.07 -9.30 -9.60
C LEU A 514 -17.69 -9.27 -8.20
N PHE A 515 -16.89 -8.89 -7.20
CA PHE A 515 -17.33 -8.76 -5.81
C PHE A 515 -17.81 -7.32 -5.49
N HIS A 516 -18.32 -7.11 -4.27
CA HIS A 516 -18.78 -5.82 -3.75
C HIS A 516 -19.74 -5.05 -4.68
N SER A 517 -20.60 -5.78 -5.37
CA SER A 517 -21.50 -5.22 -6.39
C SER A 517 -22.94 -5.60 -6.11
N TYR A 518 -23.81 -4.60 -6.03
CA TYR A 518 -25.23 -4.75 -5.73
C TYR A 518 -26.08 -4.50 -6.99
N PRO A 519 -27.07 -5.33 -7.28
CA PRO A 519 -27.93 -5.15 -8.44
C PRO A 519 -28.92 -4.02 -8.15
N LEU A 520 -29.21 -3.23 -9.18
CA LEU A 520 -30.27 -2.23 -9.19
C LEU A 520 -31.42 -2.62 -10.11
N GLY A 521 -31.18 -3.49 -11.09
CA GLY A 521 -32.24 -4.02 -11.94
C GLY A 521 -31.73 -4.74 -13.17
N VAL A 522 -32.62 -5.48 -13.81
CA VAL A 522 -32.40 -6.10 -15.12
C VAL A 522 -33.49 -5.66 -16.07
N PHE A 523 -33.10 -5.30 -17.29
CA PHE A 523 -34.01 -4.86 -18.33
C PHE A 523 -33.76 -5.64 -19.63
N ASP A 524 -34.81 -5.79 -20.43
CA ASP A 524 -34.77 -6.50 -21.72
C ASP A 524 -34.93 -5.48 -22.86
N LYS A 525 -34.03 -5.53 -23.84
CA LYS A 525 -34.17 -4.78 -25.08
C LYS A 525 -33.66 -5.62 -26.24
N ASP A 526 -34.51 -5.83 -27.23
CA ASP A 526 -34.19 -6.55 -28.46
C ASP A 526 -33.54 -7.93 -28.21
N GLY A 527 -34.02 -8.66 -27.19
CA GLY A 527 -33.52 -9.99 -26.83
C GLY A 527 -32.25 -9.99 -26.00
N TYR A 528 -31.64 -8.84 -25.73
CA TYR A 528 -30.56 -8.72 -24.74
C TYR A 528 -31.13 -8.34 -23.36
N LYS A 529 -30.58 -8.98 -22.34
CA LYS A 529 -30.70 -8.54 -20.95
C LYS A 529 -29.58 -7.57 -20.64
N TYR A 530 -29.88 -6.54 -19.88
CA TYR A 530 -28.90 -5.59 -19.39
C TYR A 530 -29.10 -5.46 -17.90
N THR A 531 -28.05 -5.74 -17.13
CA THR A 531 -28.07 -5.72 -15.68
C THR A 531 -27.37 -4.47 -15.21
N LEU A 532 -28.14 -3.55 -14.61
CA LEU A 532 -27.62 -2.39 -13.91
C LEU A 532 -27.24 -2.82 -12.49
N PHE A 533 -26.00 -2.53 -12.10
CA PHE A 533 -25.50 -2.75 -10.75
C PHE A 533 -24.68 -1.55 -10.30
N ILE A 534 -24.43 -1.50 -9.00
CA ILE A 534 -23.71 -0.43 -8.36
C ILE A 534 -22.66 -1.01 -7.42
N SER A 535 -21.48 -0.41 -7.45
CA SER A 535 -20.40 -0.65 -6.50
C SER A 535 -19.88 0.69 -6.00
N LYS A 536 -18.84 0.67 -5.17
CA LYS A 536 -18.15 1.92 -4.80
C LYS A 536 -17.61 2.71 -6.01
N GLY A 537 -17.36 2.03 -7.13
CA GLY A 537 -16.94 2.61 -8.41
C GLY A 537 -18.06 3.29 -9.21
N GLY A 538 -19.30 3.29 -8.72
CA GLY A 538 -20.46 3.89 -9.38
C GLY A 538 -21.34 2.86 -10.09
N HIS A 539 -22.29 3.37 -10.89
CA HIS A 539 -23.19 2.54 -11.68
C HIS A 539 -22.48 1.93 -12.89
N GLN A 540 -22.85 0.69 -13.21
CA GLN A 540 -22.31 -0.06 -14.34
C GLN A 540 -23.40 -0.95 -14.92
N ILE A 541 -23.28 -1.25 -16.22
CA ILE A 541 -24.21 -2.11 -16.94
C ILE A 541 -23.46 -3.25 -17.61
N ILE A 542 -23.88 -4.48 -17.36
CA ILE A 542 -23.42 -5.66 -18.10
C ILE A 542 -24.55 -6.16 -19.00
N ARG A 543 -24.23 -6.40 -20.27
CA ARG A 543 -25.14 -7.03 -21.23
C ARG A 543 -25.00 -8.55 -21.18
N SER A 544 -26.12 -9.24 -21.11
CA SER A 544 -26.23 -10.69 -21.29
C SER A 544 -27.40 -11.11 -22.16
N LYS A 545 -27.53 -12.40 -22.47
CA LYS A 545 -28.77 -12.97 -23.05
C LYS A 545 -29.65 -13.59 -21.98
N ILE A 546 -29.03 -14.14 -20.94
CA ILE A 546 -29.69 -14.75 -19.79
C ILE A 546 -29.12 -14.17 -18.50
N VAL A 547 -29.97 -14.01 -17.49
CA VAL A 547 -29.59 -13.68 -16.12
C VAL A 547 -30.11 -14.77 -15.18
N ILE A 548 -29.24 -15.25 -14.29
CA ILE A 548 -29.55 -16.26 -13.27
C ILE A 548 -29.39 -15.61 -11.90
N ASP A 549 -30.37 -15.76 -11.02
CA ASP A 549 -30.25 -15.36 -9.61
C ASP A 549 -29.99 -16.60 -8.74
N SER A 550 -28.82 -16.64 -8.14
CA SER A 550 -28.34 -17.63 -7.19
C SER A 550 -27.95 -17.00 -5.85
N SER A 551 -28.42 -15.77 -5.58
CA SER A 551 -28.20 -15.09 -4.32
C SER A 551 -29.07 -15.65 -3.19
N ASN A 552 -28.55 -15.59 -1.97
CA ASN A 552 -29.14 -16.21 -0.78
C ASN A 552 -30.57 -15.73 -0.43
N ASN A 553 -30.97 -14.54 -0.90
CA ASN A 553 -32.25 -13.89 -0.61
C ASN A 553 -32.99 -13.45 -1.89
N SER A 554 -32.60 -13.96 -3.07
CA SER A 554 -33.11 -13.47 -4.36
C SER A 554 -33.05 -11.94 -4.47
N LEU A 555 -31.88 -11.37 -4.21
CA LEU A 555 -31.66 -9.93 -4.17
C LEU A 555 -32.03 -9.25 -5.50
N LEU A 556 -31.95 -9.98 -6.63
CA LEU A 556 -32.37 -9.48 -7.92
C LEU A 556 -33.89 -9.28 -7.97
N LEU A 557 -34.67 -10.20 -7.38
CA LEU A 557 -36.14 -10.10 -7.30
C LEU A 557 -36.60 -8.90 -6.47
N GLY A 558 -35.89 -8.60 -5.38
CA GLY A 558 -36.25 -7.52 -4.46
C GLY A 558 -35.83 -6.12 -4.92
N THR A 559 -35.09 -5.99 -6.03
CA THR A 559 -34.47 -4.72 -6.44
C THR A 559 -34.92 -4.20 -7.80
N VAL A 560 -35.74 -4.95 -8.57
CA VAL A 560 -36.20 -4.50 -9.89
C VAL A 560 -37.11 -3.28 -9.74
N ASN A 561 -36.58 -2.09 -10.04
CA ASN A 561 -37.35 -0.86 -10.20
C ASN A 561 -37.41 -0.48 -11.70
N PRO A 562 -38.53 -0.75 -12.41
CA PRO A 562 -38.67 -0.48 -13.83
C PRO A 562 -38.71 1.02 -14.18
N SER A 563 -38.82 1.92 -13.21
CA SER A 563 -38.93 3.37 -13.45
C SER A 563 -37.60 4.10 -13.69
N ILE A 564 -36.45 3.46 -13.41
CA ILE A 564 -35.11 4.11 -13.43
C ILE A 564 -34.54 4.30 -14.85
N LEU A 565 -35.06 3.61 -15.86
CA LEU A 565 -34.57 3.66 -17.25
C LEU A 565 -35.70 3.96 -18.25
N ASN A 566 -35.35 4.49 -19.42
CA ASN A 566 -36.28 4.90 -20.49
C ASN A 566 -36.92 3.72 -21.26
N PHE A 567 -37.22 2.60 -20.59
CA PHE A 567 -37.77 1.40 -21.22
C PHE A 567 -39.19 1.11 -20.74
N ASN A 568 -40.15 1.20 -21.65
CA ASN A 568 -41.56 0.86 -21.43
C ASN A 568 -41.83 -0.65 -21.27
N ARG A 569 -40.80 -1.49 -21.08
CA ARG A 569 -40.93 -2.96 -21.01
C ARG A 569 -39.89 -3.57 -20.08
N ALA A 570 -40.32 -3.91 -18.86
CA ALA A 570 -39.59 -4.86 -18.02
C ALA A 570 -40.16 -6.27 -18.25
N VAL A 571 -39.51 -7.06 -19.12
CA VAL A 571 -39.82 -8.49 -19.24
C VAL A 571 -38.85 -9.27 -18.36
N LEU A 572 -39.33 -9.59 -17.16
CA LEU A 572 -38.65 -10.45 -16.22
C LEU A 572 -38.76 -11.89 -16.73
N ASN A 573 -37.63 -12.46 -17.17
CA ASN A 573 -37.43 -13.90 -17.33
C ASN A 573 -36.16 -14.21 -16.55
N PHE A 574 -36.29 -14.72 -15.33
CA PHE A 574 -35.16 -15.15 -14.51
C PHE A 574 -35.34 -16.61 -14.11
N SER A 575 -34.22 -17.34 -14.06
CA SER A 575 -34.14 -18.67 -13.49
C SER A 575 -33.53 -18.55 -12.10
N VAL A 576 -34.28 -18.96 -11.07
CA VAL A 576 -33.78 -19.01 -9.69
C VAL A 576 -33.16 -20.38 -9.44
N ILE A 577 -31.91 -20.42 -8.98
CA ILE A 577 -31.24 -21.65 -8.54
C ILE A 577 -30.98 -21.53 -7.03
N SER A 578 -31.84 -22.14 -6.22
CA SER A 578 -31.75 -22.09 -4.75
C SER A 578 -30.82 -23.17 -4.20
N SER A 579 -29.88 -22.80 -3.33
CA SER A 579 -28.92 -23.70 -2.67
C SER A 579 -29.32 -24.12 -1.24
N ASN A 580 -30.58 -24.53 -1.02
CA ASN A 580 -31.01 -25.00 0.31
C ASN A 580 -30.73 -26.50 0.49
N TYR A 581 -29.63 -26.84 1.18
CA TYR A 581 -29.23 -28.22 1.51
C TYR A 581 -29.59 -28.66 2.94
N ASN A 582 -30.26 -27.81 3.74
CA ASN A 582 -30.61 -28.12 5.13
C ASN A 582 -32.03 -28.69 5.26
N ASN A 583 -32.24 -29.96 4.87
CA ASN A 583 -33.03 -30.95 5.65
C ASN A 583 -33.25 -32.29 4.90
N THR A 584 -32.74 -33.37 5.53
CA THR A 584 -33.26 -34.76 5.61
C THR A 584 -33.86 -35.44 4.37
N ASN A 585 -33.11 -36.40 3.82
CA ASN A 585 -33.52 -37.74 3.35
C ASN A 585 -34.66 -37.96 2.32
N SER A 586 -35.25 -36.97 1.64
CA SER A 586 -36.24 -37.29 0.59
C SER A 586 -36.45 -36.26 -0.54
N ALA A 587 -35.56 -35.29 -0.73
CA ALA A 587 -35.87 -34.09 -1.51
C ALA A 587 -35.12 -33.90 -2.85
N PHE A 588 -34.58 -34.95 -3.48
CA PHE A 588 -33.72 -34.79 -4.67
C PHE A 588 -34.43 -34.71 -6.04
N ASN A 589 -35.76 -34.81 -6.11
CA ASN A 589 -36.42 -35.00 -7.42
C ASN A 589 -37.15 -33.80 -8.04
N ASN A 590 -37.06 -32.57 -7.53
CA ASN A 590 -37.74 -31.43 -8.18
C ASN A 590 -37.03 -30.08 -7.98
N GLN A 591 -35.94 -29.84 -8.72
CA GLN A 591 -35.58 -28.46 -9.07
C GLN A 591 -36.59 -27.94 -10.10
N LYS A 592 -37.65 -27.26 -9.64
CA LYS A 592 -38.45 -26.44 -10.54
C LYS A 592 -37.71 -25.14 -10.82
N ILE A 593 -37.38 -24.90 -12.10
CA ILE A 593 -37.19 -23.54 -12.60
C ILE A 593 -38.53 -22.84 -12.42
N LEU A 594 -38.64 -21.96 -11.44
CA LEU A 594 -39.75 -21.01 -11.40
C LEU A 594 -39.41 -19.91 -12.41
N SER A 595 -39.79 -20.11 -13.67
CA SER A 595 -39.79 -19.04 -14.65
C SER A 595 -41.01 -18.17 -14.35
N PHE A 596 -40.78 -17.00 -13.76
CA PHE A 596 -41.80 -15.98 -13.70
C PHE A 596 -41.68 -15.18 -14.98
N SER A 597 -42.72 -15.24 -15.81
CA SER A 597 -42.95 -14.29 -16.89
C SER A 597 -44.17 -13.48 -16.47
N LEU A 598 -44.02 -12.17 -16.29
CA LEU A 598 -45.19 -11.30 -16.26
C LEU A 598 -45.75 -11.28 -17.69
N GLU A 599 -46.84 -12.03 -17.91
CA GLU A 599 -47.51 -12.10 -19.22
C GLU A 599 -48.05 -10.74 -19.69
N LYS A 600 -48.20 -9.77 -18.77
CA LYS A 600 -48.58 -8.40 -19.08
C LYS A 600 -47.47 -7.40 -18.69
N PRO A 601 -47.11 -6.47 -19.59
CA PRO A 601 -46.19 -5.39 -19.27
C PRO A 601 -46.74 -4.54 -18.11
N ILE A 602 -45.86 -4.09 -17.21
CA ILE A 602 -46.21 -3.12 -16.17
C ILE A 602 -46.22 -1.74 -16.84
N GLU A 603 -47.39 -1.18 -17.10
CA GLU A 603 -47.53 0.05 -17.90
C GLU A 603 -47.48 1.32 -17.05
N ASN A 604 -47.65 1.23 -15.73
CA ASN A 604 -47.62 2.38 -14.82
C ASN A 604 -47.20 2.05 -13.39
N SER A 605 -46.88 3.09 -12.62
CA SER A 605 -46.44 3.00 -11.22
C SER A 605 -47.46 2.35 -10.29
N SER A 606 -48.76 2.42 -10.58
CA SER A 606 -49.80 1.77 -9.76
C SER A 606 -49.83 0.24 -9.96
N GLU A 607 -49.55 -0.23 -11.17
CA GLU A 607 -49.41 -1.66 -11.47
C GLU A 607 -48.10 -2.23 -10.91
N TYR A 608 -47.02 -1.43 -10.93
CA TYR A 608 -45.78 -1.78 -10.25
C TYR A 608 -46.00 -1.90 -8.74
N ILE A 609 -46.63 -0.92 -8.10
CA ILE A 609 -46.94 -0.96 -6.66
C ILE A 609 -47.84 -2.17 -6.37
N LYS A 610 -48.85 -2.48 -7.20
CA LYS A 610 -49.67 -3.68 -7.01
C LYS A 610 -48.90 -4.99 -7.23
N ALA A 611 -47.95 -5.04 -8.15
CA ALA A 611 -47.10 -6.21 -8.38
C ALA A 611 -46.06 -6.37 -7.26
N GLU A 612 -45.46 -5.28 -6.80
CA GLU A 612 -44.54 -5.23 -5.65
C GLU A 612 -45.28 -5.57 -4.36
N GLU A 613 -46.48 -5.03 -4.15
CA GLU A 613 -47.35 -5.29 -3.01
C GLU A 613 -47.95 -6.71 -3.08
N TYR A 614 -48.21 -7.26 -4.28
CA TYR A 614 -48.56 -8.66 -4.48
C TYR A 614 -47.37 -9.59 -4.19
N LEU A 615 -46.16 -9.28 -4.67
CA LEU A 615 -44.94 -10.04 -4.38
C LEU A 615 -44.53 -9.92 -2.91
N ARG A 616 -44.62 -8.72 -2.32
CA ARG A 616 -44.43 -8.45 -0.88
C ARG A 616 -45.50 -9.13 -0.07
N ASN A 617 -46.78 -9.10 -0.44
CA ASN A 617 -47.85 -9.79 0.30
C ASN A 617 -47.81 -11.29 0.09
N MET A 618 -47.35 -11.78 -1.07
CA MET A 618 -47.08 -13.19 -1.27
C MET A 618 -45.92 -13.64 -0.38
N TYR A 619 -44.83 -12.87 -0.32
CA TYR A 619 -43.72 -13.10 0.63
C TYR A 619 -44.15 -12.91 2.09
N SER A 620 -44.94 -11.89 2.41
CA SER A 620 -45.32 -11.50 3.77
C SER A 620 -46.45 -12.37 4.32
N ASN A 621 -47.45 -12.77 3.53
CA ASN A 621 -48.45 -13.77 3.93
C ASN A 621 -47.82 -15.16 4.07
N TYR A 622 -46.78 -15.48 3.29
CA TYR A 622 -45.97 -16.69 3.46
C TYR A 622 -45.09 -16.64 4.72
N ILE A 623 -44.69 -15.44 5.19
CA ILE A 623 -43.95 -15.19 6.43
C ILE A 623 -44.87 -15.11 7.67
N LEU A 624 -46.07 -14.52 7.55
CA LEU A 624 -46.96 -14.17 8.67
C LEU A 624 -48.00 -15.24 9.02
N SER A 625 -48.40 -16.12 8.09
CA SER A 625 -49.47 -17.10 8.37
C SER A 625 -49.03 -18.32 9.21
N ASN A 626 -47.74 -18.44 9.54
CA ASN A 626 -47.18 -19.60 10.27
C ASN A 626 -46.27 -19.14 11.41
N HIS A 627 -46.87 -18.67 12.51
CA HIS A 627 -46.16 -18.32 13.72
C HIS A 627 -45.69 -19.56 14.50
N SER A 628 -44.37 -19.77 14.52
CA SER A 628 -43.57 -20.26 15.65
C SER A 628 -42.09 -20.04 15.29
N PHE A 629 -41.48 -19.01 15.85
CA PHE A 629 -40.11 -18.61 15.56
C PHE A 629 -39.13 -19.65 16.11
N VAL A 630 -38.56 -20.49 15.23
CA VAL A 630 -37.36 -21.29 15.50
C VAL A 630 -36.29 -20.86 14.50
N PRO A 631 -35.15 -20.31 14.93
CA PRO A 631 -34.08 -19.89 14.02
C PRO A 631 -33.48 -21.13 13.34
N GLY A 632 -33.45 -21.16 12.00
CA GLY A 632 -32.55 -22.07 11.26
C GLY A 632 -33.16 -23.11 10.34
N VAL A 633 -34.47 -23.11 10.05
CA VAL A 633 -35.05 -24.04 9.05
C VAL A 633 -35.69 -23.28 7.89
N SER A 634 -35.25 -23.59 6.66
CA SER A 634 -35.80 -23.04 5.41
C SER A 634 -37.17 -23.69 5.09
N PRO A 635 -38.20 -22.93 4.65
CA PRO A 635 -39.58 -23.42 4.50
C PRO A 635 -39.85 -24.10 3.14
N ILE A 636 -39.09 -25.16 2.82
CA ILE A 636 -39.29 -26.00 1.62
C ILE A 636 -39.46 -27.49 1.96
N SER A 637 -39.17 -27.92 3.19
CA SER A 637 -39.16 -29.34 3.59
C SER A 637 -40.53 -30.04 3.61
N LEU A 638 -41.66 -29.33 3.40
CA LEU A 638 -43.01 -29.90 3.50
C LEU A 638 -43.78 -30.05 2.18
N VAL A 639 -43.21 -29.62 1.03
CA VAL A 639 -43.89 -29.75 -0.27
C VAL A 639 -43.54 -31.06 -1.00
N LEU A 640 -42.50 -31.79 -0.56
CA LEU A 640 -41.93 -32.92 -1.31
C LEU A 640 -42.49 -34.30 -0.94
N LYS A 641 -43.70 -34.39 -0.37
CA LYS A 641 -44.36 -35.67 -0.04
C LYS A 641 -45.06 -36.34 -1.24
N ARG A 642 -44.80 -35.91 -2.47
CA ARG A 642 -45.36 -36.51 -3.69
C ARG A 642 -44.28 -36.60 -4.78
N LEU A 643 -43.90 -37.84 -5.10
CA LEU A 643 -43.41 -38.38 -6.39
C LEU A 643 -41.99 -38.98 -6.34
N ASN A 644 -41.95 -40.23 -6.80
CA ASN A 644 -40.98 -41.28 -6.50
C ASN A 644 -40.28 -41.76 -7.79
N ASN A 645 -39.07 -42.33 -7.61
CA ASN A 645 -38.39 -43.40 -8.38
C ASN A 645 -37.25 -43.09 -9.41
N ASN A 646 -36.09 -43.69 -9.07
CA ASN A 646 -35.01 -44.35 -9.83
C ASN A 646 -33.90 -43.54 -10.57
N PHE A 647 -32.62 -43.75 -10.21
CA PHE A 647 -31.51 -44.38 -11.01
C PHE A 647 -30.07 -44.15 -10.42
N GLU A 648 -29.10 -44.93 -10.93
CA GLU A 648 -27.84 -45.48 -10.34
C GLU A 648 -26.51 -44.67 -10.47
N GLU A 649 -25.46 -45.17 -9.80
CA GLU A 649 -24.07 -44.68 -9.57
C GLU A 649 -23.09 -44.74 -10.78
N ILE A 650 -22.09 -43.83 -10.83
CA ILE A 650 -20.84 -43.96 -11.63
C ILE A 650 -19.60 -43.40 -10.87
N GLN A 651 -18.44 -44.05 -11.09
CA GLN A 651 -17.11 -43.91 -10.44
C GLN A 651 -16.13 -42.89 -11.06
N ASP A 652 -15.30 -42.33 -10.17
CA ASP A 652 -13.93 -41.77 -10.20
C ASP A 652 -13.26 -41.19 -11.47
N GLY A 653 -12.78 -39.94 -11.34
CA GLY A 653 -11.48 -39.51 -11.88
C GLY A 653 -11.40 -38.13 -12.55
N GLU A 654 -11.49 -37.02 -11.79
CA GLU A 654 -10.86 -35.70 -12.03
C GLU A 654 -11.36 -34.68 -10.98
N PHE A 655 -10.69 -33.54 -10.77
CA PHE A 655 -11.12 -32.52 -9.79
C PHE A 655 -12.38 -31.82 -10.27
N LEU A 656 -13.52 -32.45 -9.97
CA LEU A 656 -14.84 -31.95 -10.25
C LEU A 656 -15.48 -31.61 -8.89
N LEU A 657 -15.96 -30.37 -8.73
CA LEU A 657 -17.27 -30.19 -8.08
C LEU A 657 -18.11 -31.34 -8.63
N PRO A 658 -18.68 -32.25 -7.81
CA PRO A 658 -19.19 -33.55 -8.28
C PRO A 658 -19.85 -33.38 -9.65
N ASP A 659 -19.56 -34.22 -10.65
CA ASP A 659 -20.08 -34.05 -12.03
C ASP A 659 -21.57 -33.67 -12.09
N ASN A 660 -22.29 -33.98 -11.01
CA ASN A 660 -23.58 -33.39 -10.71
C ASN A 660 -23.74 -33.04 -9.21
N PRO A 661 -23.61 -31.78 -8.75
CA PRO A 661 -24.28 -31.30 -7.55
C PRO A 661 -25.67 -30.83 -7.98
N TYR A 662 -26.48 -31.76 -8.49
CA TYR A 662 -27.88 -31.57 -8.86
C TYR A 662 -28.21 -30.27 -9.61
N THR A 663 -27.50 -29.92 -10.67
CA THR A 663 -28.15 -29.24 -11.79
C THR A 663 -28.28 -30.30 -12.87
N PRO A 664 -29.44 -30.95 -13.02
CA PRO A 664 -29.57 -32.01 -14.01
C PRO A 664 -29.14 -31.45 -15.36
N GLU A 665 -28.39 -32.19 -16.19
CA GLU A 665 -27.96 -31.77 -17.55
C GLU A 665 -29.08 -31.01 -18.29
N SER A 666 -30.32 -31.49 -18.10
CA SER A 666 -31.57 -30.83 -18.52
C SER A 666 -31.74 -29.33 -18.21
N VAL A 667 -31.11 -28.76 -17.17
CA VAL A 667 -31.17 -27.33 -16.80
C VAL A 667 -30.17 -26.53 -17.59
N VAL A 668 -28.93 -27.00 -17.75
CA VAL A 668 -27.94 -26.34 -18.60
C VAL A 668 -28.33 -26.49 -20.06
N ASP A 669 -28.81 -27.65 -20.47
CA ASP A 669 -29.37 -27.86 -21.81
C ASP A 669 -30.56 -26.92 -22.07
N LYS A 670 -31.41 -26.68 -21.06
CA LYS A 670 -32.47 -25.66 -21.14
C LYS A 670 -31.92 -24.24 -21.24
N ILE A 671 -30.89 -23.90 -20.47
CA ILE A 671 -30.23 -22.58 -20.55
C ILE A 671 -29.62 -22.39 -21.93
N VAL A 672 -28.94 -23.41 -22.46
CA VAL A 672 -28.23 -23.36 -23.75
C VAL A 672 -29.20 -23.37 -24.92
N SER A 673 -30.22 -24.22 -24.91
CA SER A 673 -31.32 -24.16 -25.90
C SER A 673 -32.07 -22.82 -25.82
N SER A 674 -32.21 -22.24 -24.64
CA SER A 674 -32.73 -20.87 -24.50
C SER A 674 -31.78 -19.84 -25.11
N LEU A 675 -30.46 -19.94 -24.86
CA LEU A 675 -29.44 -19.04 -25.45
C LEU A 675 -29.46 -19.05 -26.97
N ASP A 676 -29.58 -20.24 -27.57
CA ASP A 676 -29.56 -20.42 -29.02
C ASP A 676 -30.90 -20.01 -29.68
N SER A 677 -31.99 -19.99 -28.91
CA SER A 677 -33.30 -19.53 -29.40
C SER A 677 -33.56 -18.03 -29.19
N VAL A 678 -32.73 -17.32 -28.41
CA VAL A 678 -32.84 -15.87 -28.24
C VAL A 678 -32.49 -15.17 -29.56
N LYS A 679 -33.52 -14.62 -30.23
CA LYS A 679 -33.32 -13.70 -31.36
C LYS A 679 -32.92 -12.32 -30.85
N THR A 680 -31.69 -11.91 -31.14
CA THR A 680 -31.15 -10.61 -30.73
C THR A 680 -31.20 -9.60 -31.88
N GLY A 681 -31.65 -8.37 -31.59
CA GLY A 681 -31.55 -7.22 -32.49
C GLY A 681 -30.21 -6.50 -32.38
N GLU A 682 -30.16 -5.22 -32.77
CA GLU A 682 -28.95 -4.41 -32.63
C GLU A 682 -28.68 -4.08 -31.15
N PRO A 683 -27.46 -4.37 -30.64
CA PRO A 683 -27.13 -4.11 -29.26
C PRO A 683 -26.96 -2.62 -28.98
N GLU A 684 -27.41 -2.19 -27.80
CA GLU A 684 -27.17 -0.84 -27.31
C GLU A 684 -25.95 -0.82 -26.39
N ASP A 685 -25.10 0.19 -26.56
CA ASP A 685 -23.83 0.31 -25.82
C ASP A 685 -23.83 1.46 -24.80
N THR A 686 -24.86 2.32 -24.80
CA THR A 686 -25.00 3.44 -23.88
C THR A 686 -26.44 3.58 -23.43
N PHE A 687 -26.65 3.71 -22.12
CA PHE A 687 -27.96 3.77 -21.49
C PHE A 687 -28.12 5.08 -20.72
N PHE A 688 -29.28 5.71 -20.88
CA PHE A 688 -29.65 6.89 -20.12
C PHE A 688 -30.43 6.48 -18.87
N VAL A 689 -29.79 6.58 -17.70
CA VAL A 689 -30.44 6.48 -16.40
C VAL A 689 -31.13 7.80 -16.11
N LYS A 690 -32.44 7.74 -15.83
CA LYS A 690 -33.23 8.93 -15.51
C LYS A 690 -32.85 9.50 -14.16
N GLU A 691 -33.22 10.75 -13.95
CA GLU A 691 -33.19 11.31 -12.60
C GLU A 691 -34.06 10.45 -11.66
N GLU A 692 -33.55 10.21 -10.46
CA GLU A 692 -34.25 9.43 -9.43
C GLU A 692 -34.55 10.33 -8.23
N LYS A 693 -35.81 10.32 -7.79
CA LYS A 693 -36.25 11.04 -6.59
C LYS A 693 -36.20 10.11 -5.39
N ILE A 694 -35.19 10.30 -4.55
CA ILE A 694 -34.91 9.47 -3.38
C ILE A 694 -35.45 10.14 -2.11
N PRO A 695 -36.18 9.42 -1.23
CA PRO A 695 -36.72 10.01 -0.01
C PRO A 695 -35.62 10.30 1.04
N VAL A 696 -35.78 11.41 1.76
CA VAL A 696 -34.99 11.70 2.96
C VAL A 696 -35.60 10.98 4.15
N VAL A 697 -34.85 10.03 4.74
CA VAL A 697 -35.34 9.18 5.85
C VAL A 697 -34.86 9.63 7.23
N GLY A 698 -33.91 10.56 7.30
CA GLY A 698 -33.39 11.04 8.58
C GLY A 698 -32.59 12.33 8.47
N LYS A 699 -32.73 13.16 9.51
CA LYS A 699 -31.94 14.38 9.73
C LYS A 699 -31.19 14.24 11.05
N TYR A 700 -29.90 14.54 11.00
CA TYR A 700 -28.92 14.35 12.06
C TYR A 700 -28.07 15.61 12.25
N ASP A 701 -27.40 15.73 13.38
CA ASP A 701 -26.39 16.78 13.56
C ASP A 701 -25.11 16.39 12.80
N VAL A 702 -24.67 15.13 12.96
CA VAL A 702 -23.48 14.60 12.31
C VAL A 702 -23.83 13.31 11.57
N VAL A 703 -23.41 13.22 10.31
CA VAL A 703 -23.45 11.97 9.53
C VAL A 703 -22.01 11.46 9.38
N VAL A 704 -21.74 10.26 9.87
CA VAL A 704 -20.44 9.59 9.75
C VAL A 704 -20.56 8.45 8.76
N VAL A 705 -19.73 8.46 7.73
CA VAL A 705 -19.75 7.44 6.67
C VAL A 705 -18.52 6.56 6.79
N GLY A 706 -18.71 5.28 7.12
CA GLY A 706 -17.67 4.31 7.43
C GLY A 706 -17.54 4.08 8.93
N GLY A 707 -17.60 2.82 9.39
CA GLY A 707 -17.46 2.38 10.78
C GLY A 707 -16.14 1.67 11.07
N GLY A 708 -15.09 2.01 10.31
CA GLY A 708 -13.70 1.67 10.63
C GLY A 708 -13.22 2.36 11.92
N PRO A 709 -11.95 2.18 12.32
CA PRO A 709 -11.44 2.68 13.60
C PRO A 709 -11.72 4.18 13.83
N SER A 710 -11.51 5.01 12.80
CA SER A 710 -11.79 6.46 12.88
C SER A 710 -13.28 6.79 12.93
N GLY A 711 -14.11 6.19 12.08
CA GLY A 711 -15.54 6.51 12.05
C GLY A 711 -16.29 6.01 13.28
N PHE A 712 -15.92 4.83 13.79
CA PHE A 712 -16.37 4.33 15.09
C PHE A 712 -16.06 5.32 16.22
N ALA A 713 -14.81 5.78 16.31
CA ALA A 713 -14.40 6.73 17.35
C ALA A 713 -15.07 8.11 17.17
N ALA A 714 -15.17 8.60 15.93
CA ALA A 714 -15.83 9.87 15.62
C ALA A 714 -17.30 9.87 16.05
N SER A 715 -18.00 8.76 15.79
CA SER A 715 -19.43 8.63 16.10
C SER A 715 -19.69 8.65 17.61
N ILE A 716 -18.91 7.87 18.37
CA ILE A 716 -19.00 7.86 19.84
C ILE A 716 -18.65 9.23 20.41
N MET A 717 -17.57 9.86 19.94
CA MET A 717 -17.17 11.17 20.46
C MET A 717 -18.24 12.24 20.19
N ALA A 718 -18.76 12.32 18.96
CA ALA A 718 -19.82 13.26 18.62
C ALA A 718 -21.08 13.03 19.47
N ALA A 719 -21.50 11.77 19.64
CA ALA A 719 -22.66 11.40 20.46
C ALA A 719 -22.48 11.78 21.93
N ARG A 720 -21.30 11.51 22.52
CA ARG A 720 -20.95 11.90 23.90
C ARG A 720 -20.86 13.41 24.09
N LYS A 721 -20.60 14.17 23.02
CA LYS A 721 -20.70 15.64 23.02
C LYS A 721 -22.11 16.15 22.76
N GLY A 722 -23.12 15.27 22.73
CA GLY A 722 -24.54 15.59 22.66
C GLY A 722 -25.11 15.71 21.25
N MET A 723 -24.38 15.29 20.22
CA MET A 723 -24.85 15.33 18.84
C MET A 723 -25.74 14.13 18.53
N LYS A 724 -26.81 14.32 17.74
CA LYS A 724 -27.54 13.22 17.11
C LYS A 724 -26.76 12.73 15.89
N VAL A 725 -26.34 11.47 15.89
CA VAL A 725 -25.39 10.92 14.90
C VAL A 725 -26.05 9.84 14.05
N ALA A 726 -25.83 9.88 12.74
CA ALA A 726 -26.02 8.71 11.87
C ALA A 726 -24.66 8.09 11.57
N LEU A 727 -24.51 6.79 11.78
CA LEU A 727 -23.33 6.02 11.42
C LEU A 727 -23.68 5.01 10.32
N VAL A 728 -23.09 5.18 9.14
CA VAL A 728 -23.29 4.31 7.97
C VAL A 728 -22.10 3.35 7.85
N GLU A 729 -22.36 2.05 7.80
CA GLU A 729 -21.33 1.01 7.66
C GLU A 729 -21.78 -0.04 6.63
N GLN A 730 -20.88 -0.35 5.70
CA GLN A 730 -21.14 -1.27 4.59
C GLN A 730 -21.14 -2.73 5.02
N TYR A 731 -20.50 -3.06 6.15
CA TYR A 731 -20.53 -4.40 6.73
C TYR A 731 -21.59 -4.52 7.83
N PRO A 732 -21.96 -5.73 8.25
CA PRO A 732 -22.81 -5.94 9.43
C PRO A 732 -22.04 -5.83 10.76
N PHE A 733 -20.85 -5.22 10.76
CA PHE A 733 -20.00 -5.06 11.94
C PHE A 733 -19.01 -3.89 11.78
N PHE A 734 -18.47 -3.41 12.90
CA PHE A 734 -17.49 -2.31 12.94
C PHE A 734 -16.04 -2.78 13.00
N GLY A 735 -15.11 -1.84 12.84
CA GLY A 735 -13.66 -2.04 13.06
C GLY A 735 -12.82 -2.00 11.79
N GLY A 736 -13.45 -1.99 10.61
CA GLY A 736 -12.78 -1.82 9.31
C GLY A 736 -11.61 -2.77 9.14
N MET A 737 -10.42 -2.25 8.83
CA MET A 737 -9.21 -3.05 8.63
C MET A 737 -8.83 -3.94 9.83
N GLY A 738 -9.17 -3.53 11.06
CA GLY A 738 -8.90 -4.33 12.26
C GLY A 738 -9.76 -5.60 12.36
N THR A 739 -10.92 -5.62 11.70
CA THR A 739 -11.89 -6.73 11.75
C THR A 739 -12.14 -7.31 10.35
N ALA A 740 -12.64 -6.52 9.41
CA ALA A 740 -12.84 -6.91 8.01
C ALA A 740 -11.52 -7.23 7.28
N GLY A 741 -10.46 -6.47 7.56
CA GLY A 741 -9.13 -6.72 6.96
C GLY A 741 -8.30 -7.78 7.68
N GLY A 742 -8.78 -8.28 8.83
CA GLY A 742 -8.05 -9.25 9.65
C GLY A 742 -6.77 -8.72 10.30
N VAL A 743 -6.55 -7.39 10.32
CA VAL A 743 -5.38 -6.76 10.97
C VAL A 743 -5.59 -6.77 12.49
N SER A 744 -5.52 -7.95 13.10
CA SER A 744 -5.89 -8.16 14.50
C SER A 744 -4.77 -7.82 15.49
N TYR A 745 -3.98 -6.79 15.18
CA TYR A 745 -2.87 -6.27 15.96
C TYR A 745 -2.99 -4.76 16.13
N PHE A 746 -2.99 -4.29 17.38
CA PHE A 746 -2.80 -2.88 17.67
C PHE A 746 -1.31 -2.58 17.71
N GLU A 747 -0.83 -1.82 16.73
CA GLU A 747 0.51 -1.23 16.76
C GLU A 747 0.62 -0.15 17.86
N PRO A 748 1.84 0.09 18.39
CA PRO A 748 2.10 1.27 19.21
C PRO A 748 1.66 2.54 18.47
N GLY A 749 0.88 3.40 19.12
CA GLY A 749 0.38 4.62 18.48
C GLY A 749 -0.32 5.56 19.46
N SER A 750 -1.09 6.50 18.93
CA SER A 750 -1.77 7.51 19.77
C SER A 750 -2.73 6.84 20.75
N VAL A 751 -2.77 7.35 21.97
CA VAL A 751 -3.65 6.86 23.02
C VAL A 751 -4.76 7.89 23.26
N GLY A 752 -5.91 7.65 22.65
CA GLY A 752 -7.15 8.42 22.84
C GLY A 752 -8.08 7.82 23.89
N VAL A 753 -9.14 8.55 24.27
CA VAL A 753 -10.10 8.12 25.30
C VAL A 753 -10.84 6.85 24.85
N ILE A 754 -11.32 6.84 23.61
CA ILE A 754 -12.08 5.72 23.06
C ILE A 754 -11.18 4.49 22.88
N PHE A 755 -9.95 4.68 22.42
CA PHE A 755 -9.01 3.57 22.28
C PHE A 755 -8.66 2.95 23.64
N ASN A 756 -8.50 3.75 24.69
CA ASN A 756 -8.30 3.23 26.04
C ASN A 756 -9.49 2.42 26.57
N GLU A 757 -10.72 2.84 26.27
CA GLU A 757 -11.92 2.07 26.61
C GLU A 757 -11.96 0.73 25.87
N VAL A 758 -11.61 0.71 24.58
CA VAL A 758 -11.48 -0.51 23.78
C VAL A 758 -10.45 -1.45 24.41
N ARG A 759 -9.26 -0.94 24.79
CA ARG A 759 -8.22 -1.74 25.45
C ARG A 759 -8.69 -2.30 26.79
N ALA A 760 -9.40 -1.51 27.59
CA ALA A 760 -9.95 -1.97 28.86
C ALA A 760 -10.92 -3.13 28.67
N ARG A 761 -11.79 -3.06 27.66
CA ARG A 761 -12.77 -4.11 27.36
C ARG A 761 -12.14 -5.36 26.75
N LEU A 762 -11.10 -5.20 25.91
CA LEU A 762 -10.41 -6.33 25.28
C LEU A 762 -9.44 -7.06 26.23
N TYR A 763 -8.77 -6.32 27.11
CA TYR A 763 -7.62 -6.83 27.86
C TYR A 763 -7.77 -6.72 29.39
N GLY A 764 -8.89 -6.18 29.87
CA GLY A 764 -9.15 -6.02 31.30
C GLY A 764 -8.45 -4.82 31.96
N SER A 765 -7.71 -4.00 31.22
CA SER A 765 -7.08 -2.79 31.75
C SER A 765 -6.88 -1.71 30.68
N LYS A 766 -7.08 -0.44 31.08
CA LYS A 766 -6.75 0.75 30.27
C LYS A 766 -5.29 1.17 30.41
N ASP A 767 -4.66 0.90 31.56
CA ASP A 767 -3.30 1.33 31.92
C ASP A 767 -2.25 0.34 31.43
N LEU A 768 -2.41 -0.12 30.20
CA LEU A 768 -1.49 -1.06 29.57
C LEU A 768 -0.36 -0.31 28.88
N PRO A 769 0.89 -0.81 28.93
CA PRO A 769 2.00 -0.25 28.16
C PRO A 769 1.64 -0.12 26.68
N ASN A 770 2.05 0.98 26.04
CA ASN A 770 1.81 1.23 24.62
C ASN A 770 2.77 0.38 23.75
N VAL A 771 2.66 -0.93 23.90
CA VAL A 771 3.37 -1.94 23.13
C VAL A 771 2.35 -2.69 22.28
N GLY A 772 2.77 -3.17 21.12
CA GLY A 772 1.82 -3.77 20.20
C GLY A 772 1.22 -5.08 20.74
N ARG A 773 -0.09 -5.27 20.52
CA ARG A 773 -0.87 -6.39 21.10
C ARG A 773 -1.86 -6.96 20.11
N LEU A 774 -1.94 -8.29 20.07
CA LEU A 774 -2.96 -9.00 19.28
C LEU A 774 -4.31 -8.97 19.99
N PHE A 775 -5.40 -9.05 19.23
CA PHE A 775 -6.76 -9.19 19.72
C PHE A 775 -7.55 -10.21 18.89
N ASP A 776 -8.67 -10.69 19.42
CA ASP A 776 -9.60 -11.54 18.69
C ASP A 776 -10.59 -10.66 17.92
N THR A 777 -10.72 -10.89 16.61
CA THR A 777 -11.55 -10.06 15.73
C THR A 777 -13.03 -10.15 16.06
N GLU A 778 -13.54 -11.32 16.47
CA GLU A 778 -14.96 -11.50 16.83
C GLU A 778 -15.28 -10.83 18.17
N VAL A 779 -14.37 -10.95 19.15
CA VAL A 779 -14.49 -10.23 20.42
C VAL A 779 -14.47 -8.72 20.18
N ALA A 780 -13.57 -8.22 19.33
CA ALA A 780 -13.50 -6.81 18.98
C ALA A 780 -14.79 -6.32 18.29
N LYS A 781 -15.35 -7.08 17.33
CA LYS A 781 -16.65 -6.76 16.71
C LYS A 781 -17.77 -6.62 17.75
N SER A 782 -17.83 -7.54 18.71
CA SER A 782 -18.82 -7.51 19.80
C SER A 782 -18.64 -6.29 20.70
N ILE A 783 -17.40 -5.97 21.07
CA ILE A 783 -17.07 -4.78 21.89
C ILE A 783 -17.45 -3.50 21.18
N TYR A 784 -17.08 -3.33 19.90
CA TYR A 784 -17.42 -2.13 19.13
C TYR A 784 -18.94 -1.97 19.00
N GLN A 785 -19.66 -3.05 18.68
CA GLN A 785 -21.11 -3.01 18.60
C GLN A 785 -21.75 -2.65 19.94
N ASN A 786 -21.30 -3.25 21.05
CA ASN A 786 -21.81 -2.93 22.38
C ASN A 786 -21.55 -1.47 22.76
N MET A 787 -20.35 -0.95 22.46
CA MET A 787 -20.01 0.46 22.72
C MET A 787 -20.93 1.41 21.95
N VAL A 788 -21.16 1.18 20.65
CA VAL A 788 -22.08 2.00 19.85
C VAL A 788 -23.53 1.84 20.32
N TYR A 789 -23.97 0.62 20.61
CA TYR A 789 -25.33 0.33 21.08
C TYR A 789 -25.68 1.06 22.38
N ASN A 790 -24.70 1.27 23.27
CA ASN A 790 -24.90 2.00 24.52
C ASN A 790 -25.00 3.53 24.32
N GLU A 791 -24.65 4.06 23.15
CA GLU A 791 -24.77 5.49 22.84
C GLU A 791 -26.15 5.79 22.23
N LYS A 792 -27.09 6.27 23.06
CA LYS A 792 -28.50 6.52 22.67
C LYS A 792 -28.69 7.50 21.52
N ASN A 793 -27.69 8.34 21.24
CA ASN A 793 -27.74 9.35 20.19
C ASN A 793 -27.24 8.87 18.83
N ILE A 794 -26.80 7.61 18.71
CA ILE A 794 -26.31 7.03 17.45
C ILE A 794 -27.41 6.19 16.81
N THR A 795 -27.74 6.49 15.56
CA THR A 795 -28.53 5.62 14.68
C THR A 795 -27.59 4.94 13.68
N VAL A 796 -27.60 3.61 13.65
CA VAL A 796 -26.72 2.81 12.79
C VAL A 796 -27.45 2.35 11.55
N TYR A 797 -26.78 2.44 10.40
CA TYR A 797 -27.19 1.88 9.12
C TYR A 797 -26.13 0.86 8.68
N PHE A 798 -26.35 -0.42 9.03
CA PHE A 798 -25.50 -1.54 8.58
C PHE A 798 -25.86 -1.99 7.16
N ASP A 799 -24.97 -2.78 6.55
CA ASP A 799 -25.10 -3.28 5.17
C ASP A 799 -25.47 -2.15 4.19
N SER A 800 -24.93 -0.96 4.47
CA SER A 800 -25.27 0.27 3.78
C SER A 800 -24.00 1.01 3.40
N PHE A 801 -23.82 1.31 2.12
CA PHE A 801 -22.69 2.11 1.66
C PHE A 801 -23.17 3.41 1.03
N ALA A 802 -22.37 4.46 1.15
CA ALA A 802 -22.74 5.76 0.62
C ALA A 802 -22.39 5.87 -0.87
N LEU A 803 -23.39 6.21 -1.67
CA LEU A 803 -23.28 6.34 -3.12
C LEU A 803 -22.63 7.65 -3.52
N MET A 804 -23.16 8.75 -2.99
CA MET A 804 -22.75 10.10 -3.34
C MET A 804 -23.15 11.11 -2.25
N PRO A 805 -22.43 12.25 -2.16
CA PRO A 805 -22.87 13.37 -1.34
C PRO A 805 -24.15 14.00 -1.87
N VAL A 806 -24.96 14.54 -0.97
CA VAL A 806 -26.02 15.51 -1.29
C VAL A 806 -25.39 16.89 -1.17
N MET A 807 -25.29 17.62 -2.27
CA MET A 807 -24.55 18.89 -2.34
C MET A 807 -25.48 20.09 -2.49
N GLU A 808 -25.10 21.20 -1.86
CA GLU A 808 -25.59 22.53 -2.15
C GLU A 808 -24.39 23.48 -2.23
N SER A 809 -24.10 23.98 -3.44
CA SER A 809 -22.87 24.72 -3.72
C SER A 809 -21.62 23.92 -3.29
N ASN A 810 -20.84 24.44 -2.34
CA ASN A 810 -19.62 23.83 -1.79
C ASN A 810 -19.85 23.13 -0.43
N LYS A 811 -21.10 22.78 -0.09
CA LYS A 811 -21.46 22.13 1.17
C LYS A 811 -22.07 20.75 0.91
N VAL A 812 -21.66 19.78 1.74
CA VAL A 812 -22.25 18.44 1.79
C VAL A 812 -23.37 18.45 2.83
N LEU A 813 -24.62 18.45 2.38
CA LEU A 813 -25.81 18.45 3.24
C LEU A 813 -26.15 17.06 3.81
N GLY A 814 -25.54 16.01 3.28
CA GLY A 814 -25.86 14.62 3.61
C GLY A 814 -25.28 13.64 2.60
N VAL A 815 -25.76 12.41 2.62
CA VAL A 815 -25.38 11.36 1.66
C VAL A 815 -26.58 10.55 1.23
N VAL A 816 -26.54 10.08 -0.02
CA VAL A 816 -27.40 9.00 -0.50
C VAL A 816 -26.73 7.69 -0.13
N ILE A 817 -27.45 6.80 0.54
CA ILE A 817 -26.97 5.46 0.92
C ILE A 817 -27.76 4.39 0.16
N LYS A 818 -27.05 3.35 -0.29
CA LYS A 818 -27.64 2.13 -0.83
C LYS A 818 -27.75 1.11 0.29
N ARG A 819 -28.99 0.67 0.55
CA ARG A 819 -29.32 -0.45 1.43
C ARG A 819 -29.60 -1.70 0.58
N PRO A 820 -29.74 -2.90 1.18
CA PRO A 820 -29.93 -4.12 0.41
C PRO A 820 -31.12 -4.09 -0.56
N PHE A 821 -32.19 -3.35 -0.25
CA PHE A 821 -33.43 -3.34 -1.04
C PHE A 821 -33.76 -2.00 -1.70
N ASP A 822 -33.21 -0.88 -1.22
CA ASP A 822 -33.55 0.45 -1.73
C ASP A 822 -32.41 1.46 -1.53
N SER A 823 -32.61 2.68 -2.02
CA SER A 823 -31.71 3.81 -1.82
C SER A 823 -32.45 4.89 -1.05
N VAL A 824 -31.80 5.52 -0.08
CA VAL A 824 -32.38 6.57 0.76
C VAL A 824 -31.36 7.68 1.04
N ALA A 825 -31.84 8.88 1.36
CA ALA A 825 -30.99 9.99 1.74
C ALA A 825 -31.02 10.25 3.26
N ILE A 826 -29.85 10.54 3.82
CA ILE A 826 -29.68 11.00 5.19
C ILE A 826 -28.98 12.35 5.18
N LEU A 827 -29.53 13.31 5.93
CA LEU A 827 -28.99 14.67 6.00
C LEU A 827 -28.30 14.94 7.32
N GLY A 828 -27.24 15.76 7.29
CA GLY A 828 -26.42 16.13 8.42
C GLY A 828 -25.98 17.59 8.36
N LYS A 829 -25.85 18.26 9.51
CA LYS A 829 -25.24 19.60 9.56
C LYS A 829 -23.75 19.52 9.22
N ARG A 830 -23.09 18.43 9.64
CA ARG A 830 -21.71 18.08 9.29
C ARG A 830 -21.66 16.65 8.79
N VAL A 831 -20.79 16.41 7.81
CA VAL A 831 -20.50 15.06 7.31
C VAL A 831 -19.05 14.73 7.61
N ILE A 832 -18.83 13.56 8.18
CA ILE A 832 -17.50 12.98 8.40
C ILE A 832 -17.33 11.84 7.40
N ASP A 833 -16.43 12.01 6.44
CA ASP A 833 -15.99 10.93 5.57
C ASP A 833 -14.92 10.12 6.31
N ALA A 834 -15.35 8.97 6.81
CA ALA A 834 -14.51 7.96 7.45
C ALA A 834 -14.42 6.69 6.59
N THR A 835 -14.78 6.78 5.30
CA THR A 835 -14.63 5.67 4.36
C THR A 835 -13.15 5.37 4.18
N GLY A 836 -12.81 4.11 3.94
CA GLY A 836 -11.41 3.71 3.80
C GLY A 836 -10.68 4.42 2.65
N ASP A 837 -11.41 4.89 1.64
CA ASP A 837 -10.85 5.45 0.41
C ASP A 837 -11.28 6.92 0.16
N GLY A 838 -11.96 7.55 1.14
CA GLY A 838 -12.46 8.93 1.06
C GLY A 838 -13.46 9.15 -0.09
N ASP A 839 -14.40 8.22 -0.25
CA ASP A 839 -15.30 8.18 -1.40
C ASP A 839 -16.28 9.37 -1.44
N ILE A 840 -16.66 9.92 -0.29
CA ILE A 840 -17.54 11.11 -0.24
C ILE A 840 -16.74 12.36 -0.57
N ALA A 841 -15.53 12.50 -0.04
CA ALA A 841 -14.64 13.60 -0.36
C ALA A 841 -14.29 13.66 -1.85
N ALA A 842 -13.93 12.51 -2.45
CA ALA A 842 -13.65 12.43 -3.88
C ALA A 842 -14.86 12.85 -4.72
N LYS A 843 -16.05 12.30 -4.45
CA LYS A 843 -17.28 12.62 -5.18
C LYS A 843 -17.78 14.06 -4.95
N ALA A 844 -17.43 14.67 -3.83
CA ALA A 844 -17.68 16.09 -3.56
C ALA A 844 -16.72 17.03 -4.30
N GLY A 845 -15.72 16.50 -5.03
CA GLY A 845 -14.75 17.29 -5.80
C GLY A 845 -13.52 17.73 -5.00
N VAL A 846 -13.23 17.12 -3.84
CA VAL A 846 -12.00 17.43 -3.10
C VAL A 846 -10.79 16.89 -3.86
N LYS A 847 -9.79 17.75 -4.06
CA LYS A 847 -8.53 17.39 -4.74
C LYS A 847 -7.74 16.34 -3.95
N TYR A 848 -7.14 15.39 -4.66
CA TYR A 848 -6.32 14.35 -4.06
C TYR A 848 -5.17 13.89 -4.98
N VAL A 849 -4.22 13.17 -4.40
CA VAL A 849 -3.24 12.36 -5.13
C VAL A 849 -3.54 10.88 -4.88
N PHE A 850 -3.42 10.04 -5.90
CA PHE A 850 -3.50 8.59 -5.75
C PHE A 850 -2.11 8.00 -5.50
N GLY A 851 -1.94 7.34 -4.35
CA GLY A 851 -0.69 6.73 -3.90
C GLY A 851 0.49 7.70 -3.88
N ARG A 852 1.65 7.20 -4.32
CA ARG A 852 2.87 8.00 -4.43
C ARG A 852 2.76 9.01 -5.56
N THR A 853 3.23 10.22 -5.29
CA THR A 853 3.01 11.38 -6.15
C THR A 853 3.74 11.29 -7.50
N TRP A 854 4.79 10.47 -7.61
CA TRP A 854 5.68 10.40 -8.77
C TRP A 854 5.41 9.22 -9.72
N ASP A 855 4.79 8.14 -9.24
CA ASP A 855 4.47 6.96 -10.08
C ASP A 855 3.06 6.42 -9.92
N HIS A 856 2.24 7.03 -9.06
CA HIS A 856 0.86 6.64 -8.75
C HIS A 856 0.73 5.18 -8.31
N LYS A 857 1.81 4.60 -7.79
CA LYS A 857 1.77 3.30 -7.14
C LYS A 857 1.39 3.45 -5.69
N ILE A 858 0.72 2.43 -5.19
CA ILE A 858 0.34 2.29 -3.78
C ILE A 858 1.09 1.10 -3.17
N MET A 859 1.16 1.07 -1.84
CA MET A 859 1.52 -0.15 -1.13
C MET A 859 0.61 -1.33 -1.53
N PRO A 860 1.16 -2.55 -1.71
CA PRO A 860 0.36 -3.73 -2.01
C PRO A 860 -0.68 -3.99 -0.92
N LEU A 861 -1.79 -4.60 -1.32
CA LEU A 861 -2.86 -5.06 -0.45
C LEU A 861 -2.43 -6.36 0.25
N THR A 862 -3.09 -6.74 1.34
CA THR A 862 -2.79 -7.99 2.06
C THR A 862 -4.05 -8.69 2.54
N THR A 863 -4.10 -10.00 2.35
CA THR A 863 -5.00 -10.89 3.08
C THR A 863 -4.26 -11.40 4.30
N MET A 864 -4.72 -10.98 5.48
CA MET A 864 -4.21 -11.48 6.77
C MET A 864 -5.02 -12.69 7.23
N PHE A 865 -4.35 -13.61 7.92
CA PHE A 865 -4.99 -14.80 8.44
C PHE A 865 -4.39 -15.25 9.77
N THR A 866 -5.21 -15.88 10.59
CA THR A 866 -4.84 -16.39 11.90
C THR A 866 -4.80 -17.91 11.86
N MET A 867 -3.80 -18.49 12.51
CA MET A 867 -3.56 -19.91 12.62
C MET A 867 -3.53 -20.35 14.10
N TYR A 868 -3.72 -21.64 14.35
CA TYR A 868 -3.57 -22.24 15.67
C TYR A 868 -2.82 -23.58 15.58
N PRO A 869 -1.88 -23.88 16.50
CA PRO A 869 -1.11 -25.11 16.50
C PRO A 869 -1.96 -26.29 16.97
N THR A 870 -1.82 -27.44 16.31
CA THR A 870 -2.55 -28.68 16.63
C THR A 870 -1.64 -29.79 17.19
N GLY A 871 -0.36 -29.51 17.47
CA GLY A 871 0.62 -30.48 17.97
C GLY A 871 1.67 -29.90 18.94
N PRO A 872 2.44 -30.76 19.64
CA PRO A 872 3.33 -30.34 20.74
C PRO A 872 4.73 -29.81 20.33
N LYS A 873 5.14 -29.86 19.05
CA LYS A 873 6.48 -29.44 18.62
C LYS A 873 6.58 -27.92 18.44
N ARG A 874 7.62 -27.32 19.03
CA ARG A 874 7.92 -25.88 19.05
C ARG A 874 9.35 -25.65 18.54
N GLU A 875 9.59 -24.58 17.77
CA GLU A 875 10.93 -24.14 17.37
C GLU A 875 11.14 -22.64 17.68
N LYS A 876 12.41 -22.22 17.80
CA LYS A 876 12.82 -20.83 18.05
C LYS A 876 12.39 -19.93 16.89
N GLY A 877 11.75 -18.80 17.19
CA GLY A 877 11.40 -17.75 16.20
C GLY A 877 9.93 -17.70 15.80
N VAL A 878 9.09 -18.64 16.26
CA VAL A 878 7.63 -18.56 16.08
C VAL A 878 7.00 -17.94 17.33
N TRP A 879 6.45 -16.73 17.17
CA TRP A 879 5.75 -16.02 18.24
C TRP A 879 4.36 -16.62 18.41
N VAL A 880 4.21 -17.48 19.42
CA VAL A 880 2.91 -17.98 19.86
C VAL A 880 2.34 -16.98 20.86
N LEU A 881 1.16 -16.44 20.58
CA LEU A 881 0.46 -15.59 21.54
C LEU A 881 0.17 -16.32 22.85
N SER A 882 -0.09 -15.58 23.92
CA SER A 882 -0.52 -16.13 25.22
C SER A 882 -1.77 -17.02 25.15
N ASN A 883 -2.52 -16.98 24.03
CA ASN A 883 -3.69 -17.82 23.74
C ASN A 883 -3.43 -18.93 22.69
N GLY A 884 -2.19 -19.14 22.25
CA GLY A 884 -1.82 -20.15 21.25
C GLY A 884 -1.97 -19.74 19.78
N LYS A 885 -2.60 -18.61 19.45
CA LYS A 885 -2.84 -18.19 18.05
C LYS A 885 -1.60 -17.53 17.42
N VAL A 886 -1.48 -17.63 16.09
CA VAL A 886 -0.43 -17.00 15.27
C VAL A 886 -1.09 -16.16 14.19
N LEU A 887 -0.72 -14.88 14.06
CA LEU A 887 -1.18 -13.99 12.99
C LEU A 887 -0.14 -13.95 11.88
N VAL A 888 -0.57 -14.07 10.62
CA VAL A 888 0.29 -14.03 9.44
C VAL A 888 -0.05 -12.81 8.58
N ASN A 889 0.98 -12.05 8.18
CA ASN A 889 0.89 -10.80 7.40
C ASN A 889 1.86 -10.79 6.21
N GLU A 890 1.86 -11.86 5.41
CA GLU A 890 2.89 -12.08 4.39
C GLU A 890 2.42 -11.79 2.95
N THR A 891 1.11 -11.84 2.67
CA THR A 891 0.58 -11.65 1.31
C THR A 891 0.79 -10.23 0.77
N ARG A 892 1.09 -10.09 -0.54
CA ARG A 892 1.44 -8.81 -1.19
C ARG A 892 0.80 -8.72 -2.58
N VAL A 893 -0.47 -8.33 -2.62
CA VAL A 893 -1.23 -8.25 -3.88
C VAL A 893 -1.26 -6.81 -4.39
N TYR A 894 -0.71 -6.57 -5.58
CA TYR A 894 -0.78 -5.24 -6.19
C TYR A 894 -2.08 -5.07 -6.99
N ALA A 895 -2.97 -4.17 -6.54
CA ALA A 895 -4.20 -3.81 -7.25
C ALA A 895 -4.65 -2.40 -6.88
N ASN A 896 -5.26 -1.66 -7.81
CA ASN A 896 -5.89 -0.37 -7.48
C ASN A 896 -7.24 -0.66 -6.79
N PRO A 897 -7.42 -0.32 -5.49
CA PRO A 897 -8.64 -0.60 -4.76
C PRO A 897 -9.83 0.22 -5.25
N LEU A 898 -9.61 1.30 -6.02
CA LEU A 898 -10.68 2.14 -6.58
C LEU A 898 -11.30 1.58 -7.86
N ASN A 899 -10.67 0.57 -8.48
CA ASN A 899 -11.21 -0.13 -9.64
C ASN A 899 -11.76 -1.49 -9.19
N ILE A 900 -13.07 -1.68 -9.37
CA ILE A 900 -13.77 -2.83 -8.77
C ILE A 900 -13.34 -4.18 -9.35
N ASP A 901 -13.00 -4.24 -10.64
CA ASP A 901 -12.55 -5.48 -11.28
C ASP A 901 -11.19 -5.92 -10.73
N LYS A 902 -10.25 -4.96 -10.65
CA LYS A 902 -8.92 -5.20 -10.08
C LYS A 902 -9.01 -5.54 -8.60
N PHE A 903 -9.92 -4.91 -7.86
CA PHE A 903 -10.12 -5.18 -6.46
C PHE A 903 -10.72 -6.57 -6.21
N SER A 904 -11.71 -6.98 -7.01
CA SER A 904 -12.32 -8.32 -6.95
C SER A 904 -11.32 -9.43 -7.27
N ASN A 905 -10.47 -9.22 -8.29
CA ASN A 905 -9.41 -10.16 -8.59
C ASN A 905 -8.35 -10.23 -7.48
N ALA A 906 -8.07 -9.09 -6.81
CA ALA A 906 -7.12 -9.06 -5.70
C ALA A 906 -7.58 -9.89 -4.50
N GLU A 907 -8.89 -9.92 -4.19
CA GLU A 907 -9.47 -10.79 -3.16
C GLU A 907 -9.12 -12.27 -3.40
N MET A 908 -9.34 -12.74 -4.64
CA MET A 908 -9.08 -14.13 -5.02
C MET A 908 -7.58 -14.45 -4.98
N ILE A 909 -6.73 -13.57 -5.52
CA ILE A 909 -5.27 -13.73 -5.49
C ILE A 909 -4.76 -13.74 -4.06
N GLY A 910 -5.25 -12.85 -3.20
CA GLY A 910 -4.81 -12.75 -1.80
C GLY A 910 -5.14 -14.00 -0.99
N ARG A 911 -6.31 -14.64 -1.24
CA ARG A 911 -6.65 -15.93 -0.62
C ARG A 911 -5.80 -17.09 -1.16
N GLU A 912 -5.39 -17.04 -2.43
CA GLU A 912 -4.44 -18.02 -2.98
C GLU A 912 -3.03 -17.86 -2.39
N GLU A 913 -2.49 -16.64 -2.32
CA GLU A 913 -1.20 -16.38 -1.66
C GLU A 913 -1.21 -16.79 -0.17
N MET A 914 -2.31 -16.50 0.54
CA MET A 914 -2.53 -16.97 1.90
C MET A 914 -2.39 -18.50 2.00
N TRP A 915 -3.01 -19.23 1.07
CA TRP A 915 -2.98 -20.69 1.08
C TRP A 915 -1.58 -21.24 0.74
N ASP A 916 -0.85 -20.58 -0.16
CA ASP A 916 0.53 -20.92 -0.48
C ASP A 916 1.45 -20.71 0.73
N ASP A 917 1.29 -19.61 1.45
CA ASP A 917 2.05 -19.33 2.67
C ASP A 917 1.71 -20.31 3.80
N PHE A 918 0.42 -20.58 4.01
CA PHE A 918 -0.03 -21.61 4.94
C PHE A 918 0.55 -22.99 4.59
N SER A 919 0.52 -23.37 3.31
CA SER A 919 1.03 -24.65 2.83
C SER A 919 2.53 -24.80 3.05
N LYS A 920 3.31 -23.71 2.98
CA LYS A 920 4.75 -23.72 3.33
C LYS A 920 4.93 -23.97 4.83
N ILE A 921 4.16 -23.30 5.67
CA ILE A 921 4.21 -23.47 7.13
C ILE A 921 3.83 -24.92 7.52
N GLN A 922 2.78 -25.46 6.91
CA GLN A 922 2.27 -26.80 7.23
C GLN A 922 3.22 -27.94 6.84
N ARG A 923 4.23 -27.69 5.98
CA ARG A 923 5.26 -28.70 5.66
C ARG A 923 6.07 -29.10 6.88
N ASN A 924 6.33 -28.14 7.77
CA ASN A 924 7.23 -28.31 8.90
C ASN A 924 6.49 -28.35 10.25
N TYR A 925 5.27 -27.82 10.31
CA TYR A 925 4.54 -27.62 11.57
C TYR A 925 3.07 -28.05 11.48
N ASP A 926 2.53 -28.52 12.61
CA ASP A 926 1.11 -28.90 12.70
C ASP A 926 0.28 -27.67 13.09
N TYR A 927 -0.19 -26.92 12.09
CA TYR A 927 -1.11 -25.79 12.26
C TYR A 927 -2.39 -25.98 11.45
N ARG A 928 -3.41 -25.22 11.83
CA ARG A 928 -4.63 -24.99 11.04
C ARG A 928 -4.92 -23.51 10.91
N ILE A 929 -5.55 -23.12 9.81
CA ILE A 929 -6.14 -21.79 9.68
C ILE A 929 -7.38 -21.74 10.57
N LEU A 930 -7.49 -20.65 11.33
CA LEU A 930 -8.66 -20.34 12.15
C LEU A 930 -9.63 -19.42 11.40
N SER A 931 -9.09 -18.37 10.77
CA SER A 931 -9.87 -17.36 10.05
C SER A 931 -8.96 -16.52 9.15
N SER A 932 -9.50 -16.01 8.06
CA SER A 932 -8.89 -14.92 7.27
C SER A 932 -9.70 -13.63 7.41
N GLY A 933 -9.10 -12.51 7.01
CA GLY A 933 -9.84 -11.25 6.83
C GLY A 933 -10.95 -11.43 5.79
N PRO A 934 -12.23 -11.10 6.11
CA PRO A 934 -13.33 -11.15 5.13
C PRO A 934 -13.08 -10.36 3.85
N GLN A 935 -12.29 -9.28 3.92
CA GLN A 935 -11.87 -8.46 2.79
C GLN A 935 -10.35 -8.37 2.76
N ILE A 936 -9.77 -8.33 1.56
CA ILE A 936 -8.38 -7.96 1.39
C ILE A 936 -8.12 -6.54 1.93
N GLY A 937 -7.01 -6.43 2.64
CA GLY A 937 -6.60 -5.24 3.34
C GLY A 937 -6.01 -4.18 2.42
N VAL A 938 -6.69 -3.04 2.34
CA VAL A 938 -6.20 -1.83 1.64
C VAL A 938 -5.33 -0.99 2.58
N ARG A 939 -4.08 -0.77 2.18
CA ARG A 939 -3.11 0.04 2.95
C ARG A 939 -3.09 1.51 2.56
N GLU A 940 -3.29 1.81 1.28
CA GLU A 940 -3.11 3.14 0.69
C GLU A 940 -4.04 3.30 -0.52
N SER A 941 -4.56 4.51 -0.71
CA SER A 941 -5.39 4.88 -1.87
C SER A 941 -5.28 6.37 -2.20
N ARG A 942 -6.19 7.22 -1.69
CA ARG A 942 -6.21 8.66 -1.93
C ARG A 942 -5.60 9.45 -0.78
N HIS A 943 -4.80 10.47 -1.10
CA HIS A 943 -4.29 11.47 -0.17
C HIS A 943 -4.91 12.83 -0.51
N PHE A 944 -5.85 13.30 0.30
CA PHE A 944 -6.60 14.53 0.01
C PHE A 944 -5.79 15.79 0.32
N LEU A 945 -6.13 16.88 -0.37
CA LEU A 945 -5.59 18.21 -0.07
C LEU A 945 -6.45 18.88 1.02
N GLY A 946 -5.84 19.09 2.19
CA GLY A 946 -6.46 19.80 3.32
C GLY A 946 -5.85 21.18 3.55
N GLU A 947 -6.36 21.88 4.56
CA GLU A 947 -5.82 23.17 5.05
C GLU A 947 -4.35 23.04 5.50
N TYR A 948 -3.93 21.83 5.85
CA TYR A 948 -2.53 21.47 6.01
C TYR A 948 -2.28 20.06 5.49
N THR A 949 -1.23 19.88 4.69
CA THR A 949 -0.75 18.55 4.30
C THR A 949 0.42 18.17 5.19
N LEU A 950 0.27 17.10 5.98
CA LEU A 950 1.32 16.58 6.83
C LEU A 950 2.54 16.20 5.98
N GLN A 951 3.67 16.86 6.24
CA GLN A 951 4.87 16.72 5.44
C GLN A 951 5.82 15.68 6.02
N GLU A 952 6.66 15.11 5.19
CA GLU A 952 7.69 14.15 5.62
C GLU A 952 8.67 14.77 6.62
N LYS A 953 9.00 16.04 6.43
CA LYS A 953 9.84 16.76 7.37
C LYS A 953 9.21 16.79 8.77
N ASP A 954 7.89 16.89 8.87
CA ASP A 954 7.18 17.00 10.15
C ASP A 954 7.35 15.71 10.97
N ILE A 955 7.32 14.54 10.29
CA ILE A 955 7.52 13.24 10.94
C ILE A 955 8.99 12.97 11.27
N ILE A 956 9.93 13.49 10.46
CA ILE A 956 11.36 13.27 10.66
C ILE A 956 11.86 13.97 11.93
N VAL A 957 11.30 15.13 12.28
CA VAL A 957 11.72 15.88 13.48
C VAL A 957 10.86 15.67 14.71
N GLY A 958 9.75 14.94 14.60
CA GLY A 958 8.82 14.84 15.73
C GLY A 958 8.03 16.14 15.95
N ARG A 959 7.49 16.75 14.91
CA ARG A 959 6.90 18.11 15.00
C ARG A 959 5.68 18.14 15.93
N HIS A 960 5.64 19.16 16.78
CA HIS A 960 4.47 19.55 17.58
C HIS A 960 3.72 20.71 16.93
N PHE A 961 2.40 20.73 17.10
CA PHE A 961 1.49 21.70 16.52
C PHE A 961 0.61 22.33 17.59
N TYR A 962 0.28 23.61 17.42
CA TYR A 962 -0.66 24.31 18.30
C TYR A 962 -2.07 23.68 18.23
N ASP A 963 -2.39 23.06 17.10
CA ASP A 963 -3.62 22.35 16.79
C ASP A 963 -3.42 20.82 16.70
N GLY A 964 -2.42 20.27 17.39
CA GLY A 964 -2.18 18.82 17.46
C GLY A 964 -3.36 18.05 18.06
N ILE A 965 -3.81 16.98 17.40
CA ILE A 965 -4.99 16.20 17.79
C ILE A 965 -4.71 14.71 18.08
N ALA A 966 -3.59 14.20 17.62
CA ALA A 966 -3.16 12.83 17.85
C ALA A 966 -1.63 12.77 17.83
N LEU A 967 -1.05 11.87 18.62
CA LEU A 967 0.39 11.70 18.71
C LEU A 967 0.79 10.36 18.06
N CYS A 968 1.56 10.41 16.99
CA CYS A 968 2.00 9.22 16.28
C CYS A 968 3.40 8.80 16.75
N PHE A 969 3.57 7.50 17.02
CA PHE A 969 4.83 6.88 17.44
C PHE A 969 5.26 5.76 16.51
N TYR A 970 4.41 5.38 15.56
CA TYR A 970 4.67 4.25 14.67
C TYR A 970 5.65 4.66 13.57
N GLY A 971 6.67 3.84 13.33
CA GLY A 971 7.64 4.04 12.25
C GLY A 971 6.98 4.19 10.89
N VAL A 972 7.69 4.80 9.94
CA VAL A 972 7.29 4.67 8.54
C VAL A 972 7.43 3.21 8.15
N ASP A 973 6.40 2.65 7.53
CA ASP A 973 6.38 1.26 7.07
C ASP A 973 5.75 1.19 5.68
N ILE A 974 6.61 1.17 4.65
CA ILE A 974 6.20 1.10 3.24
C ILE A 974 6.57 -0.25 2.66
N HIS A 975 5.58 -1.03 2.24
CA HIS A 975 5.83 -2.28 1.52
C HIS A 975 6.17 -2.02 0.05
N ASN A 976 7.07 -2.83 -0.52
CA ASN A 976 7.54 -2.67 -1.90
C ASN A 976 6.39 -2.78 -2.93
N PRO A 977 6.07 -1.72 -3.69
CA PRO A 977 5.01 -1.73 -4.70
C PRO A 977 5.39 -2.43 -6.02
N TYR A 978 6.62 -2.94 -6.14
CA TYR A 978 7.09 -3.71 -7.30
C TYR A 978 7.17 -5.23 -7.02
N GLY A 979 6.77 -5.68 -5.83
CA GLY A 979 6.82 -7.10 -5.43
C GLY A 979 8.13 -7.51 -4.76
N GLY A 980 8.19 -8.77 -4.28
CA GLY A 980 9.34 -9.33 -3.55
C GLY A 980 9.32 -9.08 -2.03
N ASN A 981 10.16 -9.81 -1.29
CA ASN A 981 10.32 -9.63 0.16
C ASN A 981 11.10 -8.35 0.45
N GLY A 982 10.50 -7.39 1.15
CA GLY A 982 11.14 -6.13 1.55
C GLY A 982 10.18 -4.94 1.72
N GLY A 983 10.63 -3.91 2.42
CA GLY A 983 9.87 -2.69 2.69
C GLY A 983 10.73 -1.62 3.38
N PHE A 984 10.34 -0.34 3.26
CA PHE A 984 11.04 0.80 3.86
C PHE A 984 10.53 0.98 5.27
N GLN A 985 11.42 0.71 6.22
CA GLN A 985 11.18 1.03 7.61
C GLN A 985 12.09 2.17 8.05
N LEU A 986 11.48 3.23 8.54
CA LEU A 986 12.19 4.37 9.14
C LEU A 986 11.65 4.61 10.55
N PRO A 987 12.48 4.44 11.59
CA PRO A 987 12.10 4.90 12.92
C PRO A 987 11.97 6.42 12.90
N ILE A 988 10.96 6.92 13.60
CA ILE A 988 10.64 8.35 13.67
C ILE A 988 10.69 8.85 15.10
N ILE A 989 10.86 10.16 15.24
CA ILE A 989 10.59 10.84 16.51
C ILE A 989 9.08 11.02 16.60
N PRO A 990 8.44 10.77 17.77
CA PRO A 990 7.01 10.96 17.91
C PRO A 990 6.57 12.37 17.49
N TYR A 991 5.52 12.47 16.67
CA TYR A 991 5.04 13.73 16.11
C TYR A 991 3.52 13.87 16.27
N GLU A 992 3.03 15.11 16.28
CA GLU A 992 1.60 15.38 16.33
C GLU A 992 0.97 15.49 14.94
N ILE A 993 -0.24 14.97 14.79
CA ILE A 993 -1.08 15.20 13.60
C ILE A 993 -1.92 16.47 13.88
N PRO A 994 -1.85 17.53 13.05
CA PRO A 994 -2.63 18.75 13.29
C PRO A 994 -4.06 18.63 12.76
N LEU A 995 -5.01 19.31 13.42
CA LEU A 995 -6.43 19.35 13.09
C LEU A 995 -6.70 19.70 11.62
N ARG A 996 -5.92 20.64 11.07
CA ARG A 996 -6.04 21.11 9.68
C ARG A 996 -5.83 20.03 8.61
N THR A 997 -5.27 18.87 8.97
CA THR A 997 -5.19 17.71 8.05
C THR A 997 -6.54 17.06 7.79
N LEU A 998 -7.52 17.28 8.67
CA LEU A 998 -8.87 16.72 8.57
C LEU A 998 -9.83 17.60 7.77
N ILE A 999 -9.42 18.83 7.45
CA ILE A 999 -10.26 19.85 6.85
C ILE A 999 -9.90 19.95 5.37
N PRO A 1000 -10.71 19.40 4.45
CA PRO A 1000 -10.44 19.45 3.02
C PRO A 1000 -10.59 20.87 2.47
N GLN A 1001 -9.74 21.23 1.49
CA GLN A 1001 -9.92 22.48 0.76
C GLN A 1001 -11.11 22.38 -0.21
N GLY A 1002 -11.87 23.46 -0.35
CA GLY A 1002 -12.96 23.58 -1.34
C GLY A 1002 -14.34 23.10 -0.88
N VAL A 1003 -14.46 22.42 0.27
CA VAL A 1003 -15.73 21.94 0.83
C VAL A 1003 -15.87 22.33 2.30
N ASP A 1004 -16.81 23.23 2.64
CA ASP A 1004 -16.77 23.99 3.89
C ASP A 1004 -17.17 23.21 5.17
N ASN A 1005 -17.96 22.15 5.03
CA ASN A 1005 -18.60 21.45 6.16
C ASN A 1005 -18.32 19.94 6.19
N LEU A 1006 -17.37 19.48 5.37
CA LEU A 1006 -16.90 18.10 5.32
C LEU A 1006 -15.66 17.95 6.23
N ILE A 1007 -15.56 16.82 6.92
CA ILE A 1007 -14.39 16.42 7.69
C ILE A 1007 -13.92 15.08 7.14
N ILE A 1008 -12.64 14.94 6.86
CA ILE A 1008 -12.03 13.68 6.44
C ILE A 1008 -11.30 13.09 7.64
N VAL A 1009 -11.55 11.81 7.96
CA VAL A 1009 -10.81 11.07 8.98
C VAL A 1009 -10.36 9.72 8.42
N GLY A 1010 -9.39 9.10 9.07
CA GLY A 1010 -8.82 7.82 8.63
C GLY A 1010 -7.54 7.99 7.82
N ARG A 1011 -7.18 6.95 7.07
CA ARG A 1011 -5.89 6.89 6.37
C ARG A 1011 -5.75 7.88 5.20
N THR A 1012 -6.86 8.49 4.78
CA THR A 1012 -6.95 9.36 3.59
C THR A 1012 -6.80 10.85 3.92
N ILE A 1013 -6.62 11.21 5.19
CA ILE A 1013 -6.38 12.60 5.62
C ILE A 1013 -5.18 13.23 4.90
N SER A 1014 -5.08 14.56 4.93
CA SER A 1014 -4.08 15.26 4.13
C SER A 1014 -2.65 15.02 4.60
N ALA A 1015 -1.90 14.23 3.82
CA ALA A 1015 -0.53 13.85 4.12
C ALA A 1015 0.25 13.45 2.87
N GLN A 1016 1.58 13.62 2.92
CA GLN A 1016 2.49 13.03 1.96
C GLN A 1016 2.60 11.50 2.17
N PRO A 1017 2.93 10.70 1.13
CA PRO A 1017 2.92 9.24 1.21
C PRO A 1017 3.75 8.66 2.37
N LEU A 1018 4.93 9.22 2.63
CA LEU A 1018 5.79 8.76 3.74
C LEU A 1018 5.15 9.02 5.12
N ALA A 1019 4.51 10.18 5.30
CA ALA A 1019 3.79 10.51 6.52
C ALA A 1019 2.58 9.58 6.72
N MET A 1020 1.79 9.38 5.67
CA MET A 1020 0.65 8.46 5.68
C MET A 1020 1.05 7.04 6.09
N ALA A 1021 2.16 6.54 5.56
CA ALA A 1021 2.68 5.20 5.89
C ALA A 1021 3.00 4.99 7.38
N SER A 1022 3.20 6.07 8.15
CA SER A 1022 3.43 6.00 9.59
C SER A 1022 2.14 6.10 10.43
N PHE A 1023 1.22 7.02 10.15
CA PHE A 1023 0.06 7.22 11.04
C PHE A 1023 -1.11 6.27 10.82
N ARG A 1024 -1.20 5.58 9.68
CA ARG A 1024 -2.36 4.76 9.26
C ARG A 1024 -2.75 3.61 10.23
N VAL A 1025 -2.03 3.41 11.32
CA VAL A 1025 -2.27 2.38 12.33
C VAL A 1025 -3.54 2.65 13.15
N GLN A 1026 -4.20 1.57 13.60
CA GLN A 1026 -5.55 1.64 14.18
C GLN A 1026 -5.68 2.56 15.40
N SER A 1027 -4.71 2.55 16.31
CA SER A 1027 -4.68 3.37 17.52
C SER A 1027 -4.65 4.87 17.20
N THR A 1028 -3.75 5.26 16.30
CA THR A 1028 -3.67 6.63 15.78
C THR A 1028 -4.95 7.02 15.03
N MET A 1029 -5.50 6.11 14.22
CA MET A 1029 -6.74 6.34 13.48
C MET A 1029 -7.98 6.49 14.39
N MET A 1030 -8.07 5.77 15.51
CA MET A 1030 -9.13 6.01 16.50
C MET A 1030 -8.98 7.40 17.14
N SER A 1031 -7.75 7.85 17.42
CA SER A 1031 -7.51 9.20 17.97
C SER A 1031 -7.85 10.31 16.97
N VAL A 1032 -7.49 10.13 15.69
CA VAL A 1032 -7.89 11.05 14.61
C VAL A 1032 -9.42 11.09 14.45
N GLY A 1033 -10.09 9.94 14.53
CA GLY A 1033 -11.54 9.84 14.52
C GLY A 1033 -12.19 10.56 15.70
N GLU A 1034 -11.70 10.32 16.90
CA GLU A 1034 -12.11 10.99 18.13
C GLU A 1034 -12.07 12.51 17.98
N ALA A 1035 -10.94 13.05 17.50
CA ALA A 1035 -10.79 14.47 17.22
C ALA A 1035 -11.74 14.98 16.13
N GLY A 1036 -11.99 14.21 15.07
CA GLY A 1036 -12.95 14.56 14.01
C GLY A 1036 -14.39 14.65 14.52
N GLY A 1037 -14.81 13.72 15.39
CA GLY A 1037 -16.12 13.77 16.06
C GLY A 1037 -16.27 14.99 16.97
N LEU A 1038 -15.21 15.33 17.71
CA LEU A 1038 -15.16 16.53 18.54
C LEU A 1038 -15.22 17.82 17.71
N LEU A 1039 -14.45 17.88 16.63
CA LEU A 1039 -14.45 19.00 15.67
C LEU A 1039 -15.85 19.26 15.11
N ALA A 1040 -16.56 18.20 14.69
CA ALA A 1040 -17.94 18.31 14.21
C ALA A 1040 -18.87 18.90 15.27
N ALA A 1041 -18.79 18.39 16.51
CA ALA A 1041 -19.63 18.87 17.61
C ALA A 1041 -19.34 20.33 17.97
N GLU A 1042 -18.08 20.73 18.07
CA GLU A 1042 -17.70 22.11 18.40
C GLU A 1042 -18.05 23.11 17.29
N SER A 1043 -17.90 22.70 16.02
CA SER A 1043 -18.34 23.46 14.85
C SER A 1043 -19.85 23.74 14.89
N ILE A 1044 -20.66 22.74 15.25
CA ILE A 1044 -22.12 22.87 15.36
C ILE A 1044 -22.51 23.74 16.56
N LYS A 1045 -21.94 23.48 17.75
CA LYS A 1045 -22.24 24.24 18.98
C LYS A 1045 -21.88 25.71 18.86
N SER A 1046 -20.78 26.01 18.18
CA SER A 1046 -20.31 27.39 17.98
C SER A 1046 -20.91 28.03 16.73
N ASN A 1047 -21.68 27.28 15.93
CA ASN A 1047 -22.27 27.71 14.66
C ASN A 1047 -21.27 28.34 13.67
N VAL A 1048 -20.09 27.74 13.54
CA VAL A 1048 -19.02 28.19 12.61
C VAL A 1048 -18.67 27.08 11.62
N PRO A 1049 -18.16 27.41 10.41
CA PRO A 1049 -17.54 26.43 9.52
C PRO A 1049 -16.46 25.61 10.21
N VAL A 1050 -16.19 24.40 9.71
CA VAL A 1050 -15.22 23.48 10.33
C VAL A 1050 -13.83 24.11 10.38
N LYS A 1051 -13.43 24.81 9.31
CA LYS A 1051 -12.14 25.52 9.19
C LYS A 1051 -11.94 26.65 10.20
N ASP A 1052 -13.03 27.20 10.75
CA ASP A 1052 -13.00 28.33 11.67
C ASP A 1052 -13.03 27.89 13.15
N VAL A 1053 -13.08 26.58 13.42
CA VAL A 1053 -12.96 26.05 14.78
C VAL A 1053 -11.53 26.23 15.28
N ASN A 1054 -11.36 26.85 16.45
CA ASN A 1054 -10.06 27.05 17.06
C ASN A 1054 -9.40 25.71 17.43
N GLY A 1055 -8.33 25.34 16.72
CA GLY A 1055 -7.61 24.09 16.94
C GLY A 1055 -6.95 23.95 18.31
N ALA A 1056 -6.50 25.06 18.92
CA ALA A 1056 -5.96 25.02 20.29
C ALA A 1056 -7.03 24.63 21.30
N LYS A 1057 -8.27 25.13 21.13
CA LYS A 1057 -9.42 24.74 21.96
C LYS A 1057 -9.71 23.23 21.85
N ILE A 1058 -9.63 22.66 20.65
CA ILE A 1058 -9.81 21.21 20.45
C ILE A 1058 -8.71 20.42 21.19
N LYS A 1059 -7.44 20.82 21.03
CA LYS A 1059 -6.31 20.22 21.75
C LYS A 1059 -6.48 20.27 23.27
N ASP A 1060 -6.92 21.40 23.80
CA ASP A 1060 -7.18 21.58 25.24
C ASP A 1060 -8.32 20.69 25.75
N ILE A 1061 -9.41 20.56 24.98
CA ILE A 1061 -10.49 19.65 25.32
C ILE A 1061 -9.99 18.20 25.36
N LEU A 1062 -9.22 17.76 24.35
CA LEU A 1062 -8.65 16.41 24.32
C LEU A 1062 -7.74 16.14 25.53
N ARG A 1063 -6.88 17.10 25.89
CA ARG A 1063 -6.05 17.04 27.10
C ARG A 1063 -6.88 16.93 28.37
N SER A 1064 -7.95 17.72 28.50
CA SER A 1064 -8.85 17.67 29.65
C SER A 1064 -9.56 16.31 29.80
N MET A 1065 -9.68 15.57 28.70
CA MET A 1065 -10.26 14.22 28.67
C MET A 1065 -9.22 13.11 28.91
N GLY A 1066 -7.95 13.48 29.13
CA GLY A 1066 -6.86 12.55 29.44
C GLY A 1066 -6.04 12.09 28.23
N VAL A 1067 -6.19 12.73 27.06
CA VAL A 1067 -5.34 12.45 25.89
C VAL A 1067 -3.99 13.15 26.08
N TYR A 1068 -2.90 12.41 25.93
CA TYR A 1068 -1.56 12.97 26.02
C TYR A 1068 -1.16 13.67 24.71
N LEU A 1069 -1.06 15.00 24.75
CA LEU A 1069 -0.62 15.86 23.65
C LEU A 1069 0.41 16.89 24.18
N PRO A 1070 1.67 16.90 23.69
CA PRO A 1070 2.75 17.77 24.16
C PRO A 1070 2.50 19.28 24.05
#